data_AF-A0A6M3MGA1-F1
#
_entry.id   AF-A0A6M3MGA1-F1
#
_cell.length_a   1.000
_cell.length_b   1.000
_cell.length_c   1.000
_cell.angle_alpha   90.00
_cell.angle_beta   90.00
_cell.angle_gamma   90.00
#
_symmetry.space_group_name_H-M   'P 1'
#
loop_
_entity.id
_entity.type
_entity.pdbx_description
1 polymer ?
#
loop_
_entity_poly.entity_id
_entity_poly.type
_entity_poly.pdbx_seq_one_letter_code
_entity_poly.pdbx_strand_id
1 'polypeptide(L)'
;MMNAINLITNILIDPLFLILFSSLLLIFGYTWTNKTSADEVGSADFNLIQNEKQDRDGEIPLTGTDQWDWGANIASAATLLPGCDGNAFYVTGTTKITAINAARSQPGTVIYLRFASSLIIEHDNDDIILPGGIDIQTKTNDIIAFIEYAADKWICSGFVKPIPVPNNILENSEIKVWSQSDTNKGLGTLGYDAGSAGGGNAPDVGDVVVGDDSGATGKIISYTIASGAFATNDAAGILTLGACTGRFHDNEGLTFEDGETAVVNAPDTSAINAGDLVQNGDFSVDTDPPNGWTSSNNAVLTTEAGGQIGNCLQVAVDGIPTANGRAISVPIVTESGRIHKAKIYFKKGTGTAGKIYIGSTSGGSQYYDSGAITDAAWTVYTKNFKATSATTYITLYADTANGAGLTSLYDEISLYVITPCCTGADVLAMDKWGKEGDPDLYREHSGVNTKDGSFYSLKIVPTTAGGVTYFPTYASSLLEHVYKPFWGRRVCSGLWIKAFLANHVRLAVYDNVSGFRYSQYHTGGGGWEWLENPATVGSTAIRVHPFWISTTQAGNVDGTTIVYANQLITTFGSSIGEGNYQPKQQEFIYTEVPILSLTYNNTAGWSDLAYTDLDIEADSDARLPKGCKAILVHTGLMDSGSGASVDAGLYLRSDATFLISSYANTIAGKTDNIECQLQGKQGCDINGDVDIRLEATGAGTLDIVRFEYHGVQVN
;
A
#
# COMPACT_ATOMS: atom_id res chain seq x y z
N MET A 1 -30.33 -66.77 -38.94
CA MET A 1 -31.22 -67.85 -39.44
C MET A 1 -32.50 -67.77 -38.62
N MET A 2 -33.45 -66.95 -39.06
CA MET A 2 -34.65 -67.37 -39.81
C MET A 2 -35.60 -68.17 -38.91
N ASN A 3 -36.73 -67.56 -38.55
CA ASN A 3 -38.05 -68.22 -38.51
C ASN A 3 -39.15 -67.18 -38.30
N ALA A 4 -39.76 -66.79 -39.43
CA ALA A 4 -41.03 -66.12 -39.52
C ALA A 4 -42.13 -67.17 -39.73
N ILE A 5 -43.20 -67.12 -38.92
CA ILE A 5 -44.47 -67.83 -39.13
C ILE A 5 -45.56 -66.86 -38.62
N ASN A 6 -46.23 -66.08 -39.49
CA ASN A 6 -47.48 -66.41 -40.20
C ASN A 6 -48.61 -66.95 -39.31
N LEU A 7 -49.48 -66.06 -38.85
CA LEU A 7 -50.86 -66.27 -38.41
C LEU A 7 -51.42 -64.84 -38.20
N ILE A 8 -52.52 -64.34 -38.76
CA ILE A 8 -53.76 -64.91 -39.28
C ILE A 8 -54.32 -63.94 -40.33
N THR A 9 -54.65 -64.50 -41.49
CA THR A 9 -55.55 -63.97 -42.52
C THR A 9 -57.03 -64.21 -42.18
N ASN A 10 -57.89 -63.31 -42.68
CA ASN A 10 -59.33 -63.47 -43.00
C ASN A 10 -60.39 -63.14 -41.92
N ILE A 11 -61.11 -62.04 -42.16
CA ILE A 11 -62.60 -61.89 -42.16
C ILE A 11 -62.89 -60.56 -42.93
N LEU A 12 -63.29 -60.63 -44.21
CA LEU A 12 -64.66 -60.36 -44.73
C LEU A 12 -65.15 -58.91 -44.44
N ILE A 13 -64.90 -57.95 -45.34
CA ILE A 13 -65.77 -57.47 -46.46
C ILE A 13 -67.19 -57.08 -46.02
N ASP A 14 -67.45 -55.78 -45.92
CA ASP A 14 -68.76 -55.13 -46.15
C ASP A 14 -68.49 -53.68 -46.68
N PRO A 15 -69.22 -53.17 -47.71
CA PRO A 15 -68.82 -52.03 -48.52
C PRO A 15 -69.31 -50.69 -47.93
N LEU A 16 -68.96 -50.44 -46.67
CA LEU A 16 -68.98 -49.10 -46.06
C LEU A 16 -67.58 -48.46 -46.07
N PHE A 17 -66.63 -49.10 -46.76
CA PHE A 17 -65.23 -48.71 -46.91
C PHE A 17 -64.99 -47.54 -47.88
N LEU A 18 -66.03 -46.79 -48.23
CA LEU A 18 -65.91 -45.55 -49.00
C LEU A 18 -67.03 -44.64 -48.53
N ILE A 19 -66.69 -43.48 -47.94
CA ILE A 19 -67.55 -42.31 -47.61
C ILE A 19 -67.51 -41.84 -46.13
N LEU A 20 -66.75 -42.46 -45.22
CA LEU A 20 -66.34 -41.78 -43.97
C LEU A 20 -64.82 -41.71 -43.86
N PHE A 21 -64.24 -41.02 -44.83
CA PHE A 21 -63.00 -40.26 -44.63
C PHE A 21 -63.19 -39.29 -43.46
N SER A 22 -62.10 -39.08 -42.71
CA SER A 22 -61.95 -38.21 -41.53
C SER A 22 -62.69 -38.75 -40.30
N SER A 23 -62.08 -39.51 -39.40
CA SER A 23 -61.03 -39.04 -38.49
C SER A 23 -60.55 -40.21 -37.61
N LEU A 24 -59.24 -40.25 -37.33
CA LEU A 24 -58.61 -40.74 -36.10
C LEU A 24 -58.12 -42.21 -35.98
N LEU A 25 -56.84 -42.30 -35.56
CA LEU A 25 -56.12 -43.38 -34.83
C LEU A 25 -55.43 -44.47 -35.68
N LEU A 26 -54.12 -44.45 -35.99
CA LEU A 26 -52.86 -44.15 -35.26
C LEU A 26 -52.30 -45.36 -34.43
N ILE A 27 -50.99 -45.59 -34.63
CA ILE A 27 -49.94 -46.20 -33.78
C ILE A 27 -49.76 -47.75 -33.76
N PHE A 28 -48.65 -48.26 -34.35
CA PHE A 28 -47.42 -48.70 -33.64
C PHE A 28 -46.46 -49.53 -34.51
N GLY A 29 -45.17 -49.21 -34.41
CA GLY A 29 -44.08 -50.18 -34.53
C GLY A 29 -42.82 -49.65 -35.19
N TYR A 30 -41.77 -49.32 -34.40
CA TYR A 30 -40.40 -49.79 -34.64
C TYR A 30 -39.46 -49.52 -33.45
N THR A 31 -38.69 -50.54 -33.08
CA THR A 31 -37.61 -50.56 -32.07
C THR A 31 -36.22 -50.53 -32.74
N TRP A 32 -35.21 -49.93 -32.07
CA TRP A 32 -33.89 -49.52 -32.60
C TRP A 32 -32.71 -50.43 -32.16
N THR A 33 -31.51 -50.26 -32.79
CA THR A 33 -30.11 -50.76 -32.54
C THR A 33 -29.57 -51.89 -33.47
N ASN A 34 -28.33 -51.93 -34.01
CA ASN A 34 -27.06 -51.20 -33.80
C ASN A 34 -26.10 -51.21 -35.04
N LYS A 35 -25.11 -50.29 -34.98
CA LYS A 35 -24.11 -49.72 -35.92
C LYS A 35 -22.96 -50.63 -36.43
N THR A 36 -22.51 -50.46 -37.69
CA THR A 36 -21.14 -50.77 -38.25
C THR A 36 -20.78 -49.65 -39.26
N SER A 37 -19.98 -48.63 -38.91
CA SER A 37 -18.50 -48.47 -38.94
C SER A 37 -17.90 -48.10 -40.33
N ALA A 38 -18.03 -46.81 -40.70
CA ALA A 38 -17.05 -45.94 -41.40
C ALA A 38 -17.79 -44.68 -41.95
N ASP A 39 -17.75 -43.47 -41.43
CA ASP A 39 -17.35 -42.93 -40.13
C ASP A 39 -18.41 -41.86 -39.75
N GLU A 40 -18.98 -42.05 -38.56
CA GLU A 40 -19.65 -41.07 -37.69
C GLU A 40 -20.69 -40.09 -38.27
N VAL A 41 -21.77 -40.65 -38.84
CA VAL A 41 -23.10 -40.08 -38.59
C VAL A 41 -23.58 -40.62 -37.24
N GLY A 42 -23.72 -39.76 -36.23
CA GLY A 42 -24.30 -40.20 -34.98
C GLY A 42 -24.43 -39.15 -33.90
N SER A 43 -25.61 -38.55 -33.79
CA SER A 43 -26.29 -38.36 -32.49
C SER A 43 -27.68 -37.76 -32.69
N ALA A 44 -28.70 -38.56 -32.33
CA ALA A 44 -30.06 -38.16 -31.96
C ALA A 44 -30.95 -37.52 -33.03
N ASP A 45 -32.09 -38.16 -33.34
CA ASP A 45 -33.40 -37.49 -33.42
C ASP A 45 -34.56 -38.52 -33.37
N PHE A 46 -34.35 -39.57 -32.57
CA PHE A 46 -35.46 -40.31 -31.97
C PHE A 46 -35.43 -40.07 -30.46
N ASN A 47 -35.53 -38.79 -30.11
CA ASN A 47 -36.06 -38.35 -28.83
C ASN A 47 -36.44 -36.88 -28.99
N LEU A 48 -37.74 -36.60 -29.06
CA LEU A 48 -38.41 -35.64 -28.19
C LEU A 48 -39.79 -35.29 -28.76
N ILE A 49 -40.81 -35.87 -28.12
CA ILE A 49 -41.89 -35.01 -27.66
C ILE A 49 -41.22 -33.96 -26.75
N GLN A 50 -40.91 -32.78 -27.28
CA GLN A 50 -40.81 -31.56 -26.50
C GLN A 50 -41.49 -30.46 -27.29
N ASN A 51 -42.63 -30.04 -26.73
CA ASN A 51 -43.08 -28.65 -26.62
C ASN A 51 -43.22 -27.87 -27.93
N GLU A 52 -44.47 -27.66 -28.38
CA GLU A 52 -45.14 -26.34 -28.26
C GLU A 52 -44.66 -25.39 -29.40
N LYS A 53 -45.44 -24.92 -30.40
CA LYS A 53 -46.86 -24.52 -30.39
C LYS A 53 -47.44 -24.25 -31.78
N GLN A 54 -48.53 -24.92 -32.09
CA GLN A 54 -49.64 -24.35 -32.85
C GLN A 54 -50.89 -25.00 -32.27
N ASP A 55 -51.78 -24.24 -31.64
CA ASP A 55 -53.05 -24.78 -31.18
C ASP A 55 -54.21 -24.43 -32.12
N ARG A 56 -55.30 -25.15 -31.91
CA ARG A 56 -56.36 -25.41 -32.89
C ARG A 56 -57.41 -24.31 -33.02
N ASP A 57 -57.17 -23.12 -32.48
CA ASP A 57 -58.05 -21.96 -32.64
C ASP A 57 -57.44 -20.87 -33.55
N GLY A 58 -56.31 -21.14 -34.22
CA GLY A 58 -55.67 -20.21 -35.14
C GLY A 58 -54.93 -19.06 -34.45
N GLU A 59 -54.71 -19.17 -33.14
CA GLU A 59 -53.82 -18.32 -32.36
C GLU A 59 -52.51 -19.09 -32.16
N ILE A 60 -51.36 -18.46 -32.32
CA ILE A 60 -50.07 -19.07 -31.94
C ILE A 60 -49.92 -18.77 -30.45
N PRO A 61 -49.99 -19.76 -29.56
CA PRO A 61 -49.77 -19.46 -28.17
C PRO A 61 -48.27 -19.11 -28.01
N LEU A 62 -47.94 -18.08 -27.24
CA LEU A 62 -46.55 -17.69 -26.92
C LEU A 62 -46.17 -18.30 -25.57
N THR A 63 -45.84 -19.59 -25.53
CA THR A 63 -45.07 -20.17 -24.40
C THR A 63 -43.93 -20.98 -25.00
N GLY A 64 -42.73 -20.47 -24.80
CA GLY A 64 -41.52 -20.80 -25.56
C GLY A 64 -40.70 -19.53 -25.80
N THR A 65 -39.44 -19.68 -26.20
CA THR A 65 -38.60 -18.55 -26.63
C THR A 65 -38.86 -18.22 -28.09
N ASP A 66 -39.12 -16.97 -28.43
CA ASP A 66 -39.18 -16.52 -29.82
C ASP A 66 -37.78 -16.61 -30.45
N GLN A 67 -37.64 -17.44 -31.49
CA GLN A 67 -36.39 -17.57 -32.24
C GLN A 67 -36.40 -16.63 -33.44
N TRP A 68 -35.37 -15.80 -33.55
CA TRP A 68 -35.22 -14.79 -34.59
C TRP A 68 -34.01 -15.11 -35.45
N ASP A 69 -34.16 -15.00 -36.78
CA ASP A 69 -33.10 -15.27 -37.74
C ASP A 69 -32.38 -13.99 -38.20
N TRP A 70 -31.08 -14.13 -38.48
CA TRP A 70 -30.26 -13.12 -39.12
C TRP A 70 -30.47 -13.17 -40.64
N GLY A 71 -30.92 -12.06 -41.21
CA GLY A 71 -30.96 -11.86 -42.66
C GLY A 71 -29.60 -11.42 -43.22
N ALA A 72 -29.51 -11.33 -44.55
CA ALA A 72 -28.30 -10.90 -45.24
C ALA A 72 -27.82 -9.51 -44.80
N ASN A 73 -26.51 -9.28 -44.86
CA ASN A 73 -25.92 -7.97 -44.57
C ASN A 73 -26.45 -6.91 -45.56
N ILE A 74 -26.78 -5.73 -45.07
CA ILE A 74 -27.35 -4.62 -45.85
C ILE A 74 -26.35 -3.47 -45.88
N ALA A 75 -26.13 -2.84 -47.03
CA ALA A 75 -25.38 -1.58 -47.09
C ALA A 75 -26.30 -0.40 -46.71
N SER A 76 -25.79 0.52 -45.89
CA SER A 76 -26.46 1.76 -45.53
C SER A 76 -26.78 2.59 -46.78
N ALA A 77 -27.98 3.13 -46.85
CA ALA A 77 -28.44 4.02 -47.91
C ALA A 77 -29.46 5.01 -47.33
N ALA A 78 -29.77 6.08 -48.06
CA ALA A 78 -30.79 7.06 -47.63
C ALA A 78 -32.13 6.38 -47.29
N THR A 79 -32.57 5.44 -48.13
CA THR A 79 -33.64 4.50 -47.79
C THR A 79 -33.02 3.13 -47.54
N LEU A 80 -33.06 2.66 -46.30
CA LEU A 80 -32.58 1.33 -45.95
C LEU A 80 -33.61 0.27 -46.38
N LEU A 81 -33.14 -0.82 -47.00
CA LEU A 81 -34.00 -1.88 -47.53
C LEU A 81 -33.73 -3.23 -46.84
N PRO A 82 -34.34 -3.50 -45.67
CA PRO A 82 -34.34 -4.83 -45.07
C PRO A 82 -35.00 -5.89 -45.97
N GLY A 83 -34.35 -7.05 -46.07
CA GLY A 83 -34.84 -8.22 -46.81
C GLY A 83 -35.95 -8.97 -46.08
N CYS A 84 -36.48 -10.03 -46.70
CA CYS A 84 -37.50 -10.90 -46.08
C CYS A 84 -36.89 -12.16 -45.43
N ASP A 85 -35.56 -12.27 -45.39
CA ASP A 85 -34.79 -13.45 -45.02
C ASP A 85 -34.36 -13.48 -43.54
N GLY A 86 -34.81 -12.51 -42.75
CA GLY A 86 -34.60 -12.48 -41.31
C GLY A 86 -35.27 -11.27 -40.66
N ASN A 87 -35.11 -11.19 -39.34
CA ASN A 87 -35.64 -10.09 -38.52
C ASN A 87 -34.51 -9.26 -37.88
N ALA A 88 -33.26 -9.70 -38.03
CA ALA A 88 -32.07 -8.99 -37.61
C ALA A 88 -31.10 -8.83 -38.79
N PHE A 89 -30.53 -7.64 -38.98
CA PHE A 89 -29.65 -7.33 -40.11
C PHE A 89 -28.38 -6.61 -39.68
N TYR A 90 -27.28 -6.94 -40.33
CA TYR A 90 -26.01 -6.23 -40.15
C TYR A 90 -25.86 -5.13 -41.20
N VAL A 91 -25.93 -3.88 -40.78
CA VAL A 91 -25.85 -2.69 -41.62
C VAL A 91 -24.40 -2.27 -41.78
N THR A 92 -23.92 -2.22 -43.02
CA THR A 92 -22.54 -1.90 -43.40
C THR A 92 -22.47 -0.54 -44.12
N GLY A 93 -21.37 0.20 -44.02
CA GLY A 93 -21.24 1.52 -44.65
C GLY A 93 -21.61 2.69 -43.73
N THR A 94 -21.52 3.91 -44.25
CA THR A 94 -21.59 5.16 -43.46
C THR A 94 -22.63 6.16 -43.98
N THR A 95 -23.49 5.75 -44.91
CA THR A 95 -24.49 6.64 -45.53
C THR A 95 -25.60 6.94 -44.52
N LYS A 96 -25.98 8.23 -44.40
CA LYS A 96 -27.10 8.67 -43.56
C LYS A 96 -28.39 7.97 -43.99
N ILE A 97 -29.15 7.46 -43.02
CA ILE A 97 -30.44 6.80 -43.22
C ILE A 97 -31.54 7.79 -42.87
N THR A 98 -32.45 8.03 -43.79
CA THR A 98 -33.58 8.95 -43.64
C THR A 98 -34.94 8.25 -43.74
N ALA A 99 -34.97 7.01 -44.25
CA ALA A 99 -36.18 6.18 -44.30
C ALA A 99 -35.81 4.68 -44.22
N ILE A 100 -36.76 3.85 -43.77
CA ILE A 100 -36.65 2.37 -43.78
C ILE A 100 -37.84 1.83 -44.57
N ASN A 101 -37.57 1.00 -45.58
CA ASN A 101 -38.60 0.30 -46.35
C ASN A 101 -38.26 -1.19 -46.36
N ALA A 102 -38.92 -1.97 -45.50
CA ALA A 102 -38.66 -3.40 -45.39
C ALA A 102 -39.55 -4.16 -46.36
N ALA A 103 -38.95 -5.02 -47.19
CA ALA A 103 -39.72 -5.79 -48.16
C ALA A 103 -40.70 -6.72 -47.43
N ARG A 104 -42.01 -6.59 -47.73
CA ARG A 104 -43.11 -7.39 -47.15
C ARG A 104 -43.35 -7.19 -45.66
N SER A 105 -42.99 -6.03 -45.09
CA SER A 105 -43.39 -5.69 -43.74
C SER A 105 -44.88 -5.28 -43.67
N GLN A 106 -45.48 -5.47 -42.51
CA GLN A 106 -46.82 -4.98 -42.16
C GLN A 106 -46.76 -4.27 -40.81
N PRO A 107 -47.66 -3.30 -40.52
CA PRO A 107 -47.70 -2.65 -39.22
C PRO A 107 -47.69 -3.67 -38.06
N GLY A 108 -46.76 -3.49 -37.13
CA GLY A 108 -46.41 -4.43 -36.07
C GLY A 108 -45.10 -5.20 -36.33
N THR A 109 -44.49 -5.08 -37.51
CA THR A 109 -43.19 -5.72 -37.82
C THR A 109 -42.10 -5.11 -36.96
N VAL A 110 -41.23 -5.97 -36.39
CA VAL A 110 -40.11 -5.55 -35.55
C VAL A 110 -38.81 -6.02 -36.19
N ILE A 111 -37.84 -5.11 -36.33
CA ILE A 111 -36.52 -5.41 -36.89
C ILE A 111 -35.42 -4.97 -35.93
N TYR A 112 -34.31 -5.69 -35.95
CA TYR A 112 -33.07 -5.32 -35.27
C TYR A 112 -31.99 -4.97 -36.28
N LEU A 113 -31.39 -3.78 -36.15
CA LEU A 113 -30.30 -3.32 -36.99
C LEU A 113 -29.02 -3.22 -36.15
N ARG A 114 -27.99 -3.96 -36.55
CA ARG A 114 -26.65 -3.86 -35.96
C ARG A 114 -25.71 -3.13 -36.92
N PHE A 115 -25.02 -2.10 -36.46
CA PHE A 115 -24.21 -1.23 -37.33
C PHE A 115 -22.73 -1.62 -37.34
N ALA A 116 -22.10 -1.65 -38.52
CA ALA A 116 -20.68 -1.94 -38.68
C ALA A 116 -19.79 -0.70 -38.46
N SER A 117 -20.32 0.49 -38.69
CA SER A 117 -19.60 1.78 -38.64
C SER A 117 -20.52 2.92 -38.20
N SER A 118 -19.95 4.09 -37.93
CA SER A 118 -20.73 5.28 -37.56
C SER A 118 -21.46 5.87 -38.77
N LEU A 119 -22.77 6.05 -38.62
CA LEU A 119 -23.66 6.78 -39.53
C LEU A 119 -24.75 7.51 -38.74
N ILE A 120 -25.45 8.43 -39.39
CA ILE A 120 -26.58 9.14 -38.80
C ILE A 120 -27.89 8.49 -39.26
N ILE A 121 -28.79 8.23 -38.31
CA ILE A 121 -30.21 7.97 -38.60
C ILE A 121 -30.93 9.28 -38.31
N GLU A 122 -31.59 9.82 -39.32
CA GLU A 122 -32.35 11.07 -39.21
C GLU A 122 -33.65 10.82 -38.47
N HIS A 123 -33.96 11.71 -37.53
CA HIS A 123 -35.29 11.76 -36.98
C HIS A 123 -36.23 12.49 -37.94
N ASP A 124 -37.33 11.84 -38.26
CA ASP A 124 -38.49 12.46 -38.90
C ASP A 124 -39.76 12.17 -38.09
N ASN A 125 -40.71 13.11 -38.09
CA ASN A 125 -41.94 12.98 -37.30
C ASN A 125 -42.93 11.97 -37.89
N ASP A 126 -42.71 11.51 -39.13
CA ASP A 126 -43.59 10.64 -39.90
C ASP A 126 -42.91 9.35 -40.38
N ASP A 127 -41.65 9.40 -40.81
CA ASP A 127 -40.97 8.25 -41.43
C ASP A 127 -40.12 7.43 -40.43
N ILE A 128 -39.28 8.09 -39.62
CA ILE A 128 -38.47 7.46 -38.57
C ILE A 128 -38.53 8.27 -37.26
N ILE A 129 -39.34 7.79 -36.32
CA ILE A 129 -39.47 8.41 -35.01
C ILE A 129 -38.39 7.88 -34.07
N LEU A 130 -37.47 8.77 -33.65
CA LEU A 130 -36.36 8.46 -32.75
C LEU A 130 -36.60 9.05 -31.35
N PRO A 131 -36.02 8.45 -30.29
CA PRO A 131 -36.21 8.93 -28.92
C PRO A 131 -35.70 10.36 -28.75
N GLY A 132 -36.52 11.21 -28.13
CA GLY A 132 -36.18 12.61 -27.89
C GLY A 132 -36.31 13.54 -29.11
N GLY A 133 -36.76 13.02 -30.26
CA GLY A 133 -36.96 13.82 -31.47
C GLY A 133 -35.65 14.35 -32.08
N ILE A 134 -34.57 13.60 -31.93
CA ILE A 134 -33.23 13.97 -32.38
C ILE A 134 -32.61 12.85 -33.22
N ASP A 135 -31.76 13.23 -34.18
CA ASP A 135 -30.95 12.31 -34.97
C ASP A 135 -30.09 11.42 -34.05
N ILE A 136 -29.96 10.13 -34.39
CA ILE A 136 -29.08 9.20 -33.69
C ILE A 136 -27.81 9.01 -34.52
N GLN A 137 -26.66 9.38 -33.95
CA GLN A 137 -25.36 8.96 -34.46
C GLN A 137 -25.01 7.57 -33.91
N THR A 138 -24.97 6.58 -34.80
CA THR A 138 -24.57 5.20 -34.49
C THR A 138 -23.06 5.07 -34.32
N LYS A 139 -22.63 4.03 -33.63
CA LYS A 139 -21.25 3.53 -33.55
C LYS A 139 -21.19 2.06 -33.95
N THR A 140 -19.98 1.55 -34.19
CA THR A 140 -19.76 0.13 -34.46
C THR A 140 -20.34 -0.73 -33.34
N ASN A 141 -21.13 -1.73 -33.72
CA ASN A 141 -21.86 -2.66 -32.87
C ASN A 141 -23.07 -2.11 -32.10
N ASP A 142 -23.50 -0.87 -32.34
CA ASP A 142 -24.81 -0.41 -31.87
C ASP A 142 -25.92 -1.30 -32.45
N ILE A 143 -26.90 -1.65 -31.62
CA ILE A 143 -28.11 -2.40 -32.01
C ILE A 143 -29.34 -1.55 -31.74
N ILE A 144 -30.13 -1.31 -32.79
CA ILE A 144 -31.37 -0.53 -32.70
C ILE A 144 -32.54 -1.40 -33.12
N ALA A 145 -33.59 -1.41 -32.29
CA ALA A 145 -34.86 -2.07 -32.56
C ALA A 145 -35.88 -1.04 -33.08
N PHE A 146 -36.49 -1.36 -34.22
CA PHE A 146 -37.56 -0.57 -34.80
C PHE A 146 -38.85 -1.38 -34.87
N ILE A 147 -39.98 -0.73 -34.64
CA ILE A 147 -41.33 -1.27 -34.85
C ILE A 147 -41.98 -0.44 -35.95
N GLU A 148 -42.50 -1.11 -36.97
CA GLU A 148 -43.33 -0.48 -37.99
C GLU A 148 -44.72 -0.19 -37.40
N TYR A 149 -45.14 1.08 -37.33
CA TYR A 149 -46.45 1.44 -36.77
C TYR A 149 -47.50 1.79 -37.84
N ALA A 150 -47.04 2.09 -39.06
CA ALA A 150 -47.82 2.23 -40.28
C ALA A 150 -46.92 1.86 -41.47
N ALA A 151 -47.48 1.58 -42.65
CA ALA A 151 -46.70 1.11 -43.80
C ALA A 151 -45.50 2.05 -44.09
N ASP A 152 -44.30 1.48 -44.07
CA ASP A 152 -43.00 2.15 -44.23
C ASP A 152 -42.68 3.24 -43.17
N LYS A 153 -43.41 3.26 -42.05
CA LYS A 153 -43.23 4.22 -40.95
C LYS A 153 -42.78 3.52 -39.67
N TRP A 154 -41.65 3.94 -39.13
CA TRP A 154 -40.94 3.20 -38.08
C TRP A 154 -40.75 4.03 -36.82
N ILE A 155 -40.93 3.40 -35.66
CA ILE A 155 -40.60 3.99 -34.36
C ILE A 155 -39.51 3.16 -33.68
N CYS A 156 -38.49 3.84 -33.16
CA CYS A 156 -37.45 3.20 -32.37
C CYS A 156 -38.05 2.71 -31.04
N SER A 157 -38.08 1.40 -30.84
CA SER A 157 -38.64 0.75 -29.63
C SER A 157 -37.59 0.36 -28.60
N GLY A 158 -36.32 0.29 -29.01
CA GLY A 158 -35.20 -0.02 -28.13
C GLY A 158 -33.87 0.37 -28.74
N PHE A 159 -33.00 0.95 -27.94
CA PHE A 159 -31.63 1.26 -28.31
C PHE A 159 -30.68 0.59 -27.33
N VAL A 160 -29.95 -0.42 -27.81
CA VAL A 160 -28.93 -1.10 -27.04
C VAL A 160 -27.59 -0.69 -27.62
N LYS A 161 -26.92 0.25 -26.95
CA LYS A 161 -25.47 0.37 -27.12
C LYS A 161 -24.85 -0.96 -26.73
N PRO A 162 -23.85 -1.49 -27.45
CA PRO A 162 -23.19 -2.71 -27.04
C PRO A 162 -22.81 -2.55 -25.58
N ILE A 163 -23.15 -3.55 -24.75
CA ILE A 163 -22.66 -3.60 -23.37
C ILE A 163 -21.16 -3.43 -23.50
N PRO A 164 -20.58 -2.33 -23.01
CA PRO A 164 -19.15 -2.30 -22.88
C PRO A 164 -18.86 -3.52 -22.01
N VAL A 165 -18.04 -4.45 -22.50
CA VAL A 165 -17.09 -5.11 -21.58
C VAL A 165 -16.66 -4.00 -20.63
N PRO A 166 -16.67 -4.14 -19.29
CA PRO A 166 -16.25 -3.07 -18.40
C PRO A 166 -14.76 -2.76 -18.62
N ASN A 167 -14.46 -2.16 -19.76
CA ASN A 167 -13.40 -1.24 -20.03
C ASN A 167 -13.84 -0.04 -19.21
N ASN A 168 -13.25 0.00 -18.03
CA ASN A 168 -12.86 1.18 -17.30
C ASN A 168 -13.49 2.47 -17.85
N ILE A 169 -14.19 3.19 -16.97
CA ILE A 169 -14.88 4.48 -17.17
C ILE A 169 -13.93 5.62 -17.65
N LEU A 170 -12.75 5.29 -18.17
CA LEU A 170 -11.66 6.18 -18.56
C LEU A 170 -11.47 6.36 -20.08
N GLU A 171 -12.15 5.62 -20.96
CA GLU A 171 -11.88 5.76 -22.41
C GLU A 171 -12.74 6.80 -23.15
N ASN A 172 -13.52 7.63 -22.46
CA ASN A 172 -14.22 8.72 -23.16
C ASN A 172 -14.23 10.09 -22.45
N SER A 173 -13.27 10.30 -21.58
CA SER A 173 -12.76 11.64 -21.26
C SER A 173 -11.26 11.52 -21.06
N GLU A 174 -10.52 12.53 -21.51
CA GLU A 174 -9.06 12.66 -21.38
C GLU A 174 -8.61 12.81 -19.91
N ILE A 175 -9.00 11.89 -19.05
CA ILE A 175 -8.64 11.86 -17.65
C ILE A 175 -7.77 10.62 -17.46
N LYS A 176 -6.55 10.69 -18.00
CA LYS A 176 -5.45 9.79 -17.64
C LYS A 176 -5.02 10.11 -16.21
N VAL A 177 -5.73 9.57 -15.21
CA VAL A 177 -5.26 9.64 -13.81
C VAL A 177 -4.14 8.62 -13.65
N TRP A 178 -2.92 9.10 -13.84
CA TRP A 178 -1.73 8.38 -13.39
C TRP A 178 -1.75 8.23 -11.87
N SER A 179 -1.19 7.11 -11.39
CA SER A 179 -1.24 6.72 -9.99
C SER A 179 -0.84 7.87 -9.07
N GLN A 180 -1.59 8.03 -7.98
CA GLN A 180 -1.43 9.08 -6.97
C GLN A 180 -0.03 9.14 -6.32
N SER A 181 0.86 8.20 -6.63
CA SER A 181 2.18 8.06 -6.00
C SER A 181 3.30 8.83 -6.69
N ASP A 182 3.20 9.06 -8.01
CA ASP A 182 4.16 9.89 -8.76
C ASP A 182 3.70 11.34 -8.87
N THR A 183 2.38 11.56 -8.86
CA THR A 183 1.76 12.90 -8.76
C THR A 183 2.06 13.61 -7.45
N ASN A 184 2.61 12.95 -6.42
CA ASN A 184 2.92 13.56 -5.13
C ASN A 184 4.43 13.77 -4.87
N LYS A 185 5.30 13.43 -5.83
CA LYS A 185 6.72 13.80 -5.76
C LYS A 185 6.94 15.11 -6.51
N GLY A 186 6.83 16.23 -5.79
CA GLY A 186 7.31 17.51 -6.32
C GLY A 186 6.44 18.15 -7.38
N LEU A 187 5.15 18.32 -7.10
CA LEU A 187 4.26 19.12 -7.94
C LEU A 187 4.78 20.55 -8.05
N GLY A 188 5.13 20.97 -9.26
CA GLY A 188 5.52 22.34 -9.58
C GLY A 188 4.80 22.83 -10.82
N THR A 189 4.28 24.04 -10.80
CA THR A 189 3.69 24.71 -11.97
C THR A 189 4.70 25.66 -12.60
N LEU A 190 5.01 25.47 -13.88
CA LEU A 190 5.82 26.38 -14.70
C LEU A 190 4.92 27.21 -15.60
N GLY A 191 5.04 28.54 -15.53
CA GLY A 191 4.63 29.39 -16.64
C GLY A 191 5.61 29.20 -17.80
N TYR A 192 5.10 29.10 -19.03
CA TYR A 192 5.92 29.09 -20.23
C TYR A 192 5.39 30.11 -21.25
N ASP A 193 6.31 30.74 -21.98
CA ASP A 193 6.02 31.55 -23.15
C ASP A 193 6.94 31.17 -24.33
N ALA A 194 6.47 31.48 -25.55
CA ALA A 194 7.17 31.32 -26.83
C ALA A 194 7.84 29.96 -27.09
N GLY A 195 7.20 29.12 -27.92
CA GLY A 195 7.88 27.98 -28.52
C GLY A 195 9.04 28.45 -29.40
N SER A 196 10.26 27.98 -29.16
CA SER A 196 11.38 28.30 -30.05
C SER A 196 11.60 27.16 -31.04
N ALA A 197 11.36 27.50 -32.31
CA ALA A 197 11.86 26.82 -33.51
C ALA A 197 11.61 25.29 -33.61
N GLY A 198 10.35 24.88 -33.83
CA GLY A 198 10.10 23.50 -34.25
C GLY A 198 8.85 23.22 -35.08
N GLY A 199 7.77 24.01 -34.93
CA GLY A 199 6.48 23.61 -35.53
C GLY A 199 5.97 22.26 -34.99
N GLY A 200 6.35 21.94 -33.75
CA GLY A 200 6.08 20.67 -33.07
C GLY A 200 4.64 20.56 -32.56
N ASN A 201 4.29 19.37 -32.09
CA ASN A 201 3.02 19.10 -31.43
C ASN A 201 3.05 19.70 -30.01
N ALA A 202 1.92 19.59 -29.29
CA ALA A 202 1.96 19.87 -27.86
C ALA A 202 2.68 18.71 -27.15
N PRO A 203 3.41 18.98 -26.05
CA PRO A 203 4.10 17.92 -25.32
C PRO A 203 3.08 16.95 -24.70
N ASP A 204 3.42 15.67 -24.66
CA ASP A 204 2.54 14.65 -24.11
C ASP A 204 2.62 14.61 -22.59
N VAL A 205 1.49 14.30 -21.95
CA VAL A 205 1.47 14.01 -20.51
C VAL A 205 2.28 12.73 -20.26
N GLY A 206 3.34 12.86 -19.48
CA GLY A 206 4.31 11.80 -19.18
C GLY A 206 5.73 12.14 -19.64
N ASP A 207 5.87 13.05 -20.60
CA ASP A 207 7.16 13.43 -21.17
C ASP A 207 8.09 14.04 -20.14
N VAL A 208 9.38 13.76 -20.29
CA VAL A 208 10.42 14.43 -19.53
C VAL A 208 10.72 15.77 -20.18
N VAL A 209 10.56 16.84 -19.40
CA VAL A 209 11.06 18.17 -19.72
C VAL A 209 12.40 18.38 -19.04
N VAL A 210 13.36 18.97 -19.76
CA VAL A 210 14.70 19.30 -19.28
C VAL A 210 14.94 20.79 -19.46
N GLY A 211 15.41 21.46 -18.41
CA GLY A 211 15.88 22.83 -18.49
C GLY A 211 17.28 22.88 -19.09
N ASP A 212 17.44 23.66 -20.15
CA ASP A 212 18.69 23.76 -20.91
C ASP A 212 19.85 24.38 -20.08
N ASP A 213 19.55 25.35 -19.22
CA ASP A 213 20.54 26.10 -18.43
C ASP A 213 20.74 25.51 -17.03
N SER A 214 19.65 25.06 -16.40
CA SER A 214 19.58 24.50 -15.05
C SER A 214 19.92 23.01 -15.01
N GLY A 215 19.72 22.29 -16.12
CA GLY A 215 19.76 20.83 -16.15
C GLY A 215 18.65 20.17 -15.33
N ALA A 216 17.67 20.93 -14.85
CA ALA A 216 16.54 20.41 -14.08
C ALA A 216 15.68 19.54 -14.99
N THR A 217 15.28 18.37 -14.50
CA THR A 217 14.30 17.53 -15.22
C THR A 217 12.98 17.52 -14.48
N GLY A 218 11.87 17.30 -15.19
CA GLY A 218 10.55 17.06 -14.61
C GLY A 218 9.68 16.24 -15.57
N LYS A 219 8.65 15.57 -15.07
CA LYS A 219 7.67 14.84 -15.88
C LYS A 219 6.37 15.64 -15.99
N ILE A 220 5.85 15.80 -17.20
CA ILE A 220 4.59 16.52 -17.41
C ILE A 220 3.41 15.72 -16.85
N ILE A 221 2.67 16.31 -15.93
CA ILE A 221 1.42 15.76 -15.36
C ILE A 221 0.21 16.33 -16.09
N SER A 222 0.25 17.61 -16.42
CA SER A 222 -0.76 18.30 -17.22
C SER A 222 -0.19 19.59 -17.78
N TYR A 223 -0.81 20.12 -18.83
CA TYR A 223 -0.50 21.45 -19.33
C TYR A 223 -1.78 22.20 -19.71
N THR A 224 -1.72 23.52 -19.67
CA THR A 224 -2.75 24.41 -20.22
C THR A 224 -2.11 25.30 -21.27
N ILE A 225 -2.89 25.66 -22.28
CA ILE A 225 -2.54 26.68 -23.27
C ILE A 225 -3.48 27.85 -23.01
N ALA A 226 -2.95 28.94 -22.47
CA ALA A 226 -3.69 30.17 -22.20
C ALA A 226 -3.86 31.02 -23.47
N SER A 227 -2.87 31.00 -24.37
CA SER A 227 -2.92 31.64 -25.68
C SER A 227 -1.94 30.98 -26.66
N GLY A 228 -2.16 31.17 -27.96
CA GLY A 228 -1.30 30.61 -29.03
C GLY A 228 -1.46 29.10 -29.19
N ALA A 229 -0.51 28.47 -29.89
CA ALA A 229 -0.39 27.02 -30.02
C ALA A 229 1.09 26.60 -30.21
N PHE A 230 1.42 25.38 -29.76
CA PHE A 230 2.79 24.86 -29.89
C PHE A 230 3.21 24.76 -31.36
N ALA A 231 2.28 24.34 -32.23
CA ALA A 231 2.48 24.28 -33.67
C ALA A 231 2.80 25.64 -34.34
N THR A 232 2.33 26.74 -33.74
CA THR A 232 2.57 28.11 -34.23
C THR A 232 3.69 28.84 -33.49
N ASN A 233 4.41 28.15 -32.59
CA ASN A 233 5.53 28.68 -31.82
C ASN A 233 5.16 29.91 -30.96
N ASP A 234 3.89 30.05 -30.59
CA ASP A 234 3.37 31.18 -29.80
C ASP A 234 2.55 30.72 -28.59
N ALA A 235 2.59 29.42 -28.26
CA ALA A 235 1.95 28.89 -27.07
C ALA A 235 2.50 29.57 -25.81
N ALA A 236 1.57 30.05 -24.98
CA ALA A 236 1.84 30.47 -23.63
C ALA A 236 0.82 29.80 -22.70
N GLY A 237 1.25 29.39 -21.53
CA GLY A 237 0.39 28.66 -20.60
C GLY A 237 1.11 28.17 -19.36
N ILE A 238 0.59 27.09 -18.76
CA ILE A 238 1.13 26.51 -17.53
C ILE A 238 1.40 25.02 -17.75
N LEU A 239 2.61 24.57 -17.45
CA LEU A 239 2.97 23.16 -17.29
C LEU A 239 2.88 22.77 -15.82
N THR A 240 2.25 21.65 -15.51
CA THR A 240 2.29 21.03 -14.19
C THR A 240 3.23 19.85 -14.25
N LEU A 241 4.30 19.89 -13.48
CA LEU A 241 5.34 18.88 -13.47
C LEU A 241 5.30 18.06 -12.17
N GLY A 242 5.69 16.79 -12.26
CA GLY A 242 6.06 15.94 -11.13
C GLY A 242 7.42 15.31 -11.35
N ALA A 243 7.92 14.58 -10.35
CA ALA A 243 9.24 13.93 -10.38
C ALA A 243 10.39 14.89 -10.75
N CYS A 244 10.33 16.16 -10.31
CA CYS A 244 11.35 17.14 -10.67
C CYS A 244 12.68 16.90 -9.93
N THR A 245 13.81 17.09 -10.62
CA THR A 245 15.17 16.85 -10.10
C THR A 245 15.96 18.11 -9.75
N GLY A 246 15.46 19.30 -10.12
CA GLY A 246 16.09 20.59 -9.90
C GLY A 246 15.12 21.76 -10.10
N ARG A 247 15.67 22.98 -10.16
CA ARG A 247 14.91 24.21 -10.40
C ARG A 247 15.07 24.68 -11.84
N PHE A 248 13.96 24.97 -12.50
CA PHE A 248 13.98 25.69 -13.78
C PHE A 248 14.13 27.19 -13.52
N HIS A 249 15.01 27.85 -14.26
CA HIS A 249 15.29 29.28 -14.17
C HIS A 249 14.26 30.10 -14.96
N ASP A 250 14.14 31.37 -14.61
CA ASP A 250 13.37 32.31 -15.42
C ASP A 250 14.06 32.52 -16.76
N ASN A 251 13.26 32.59 -17.83
CA ASN A 251 13.73 32.81 -19.20
C ASN A 251 14.70 31.72 -19.70
N GLU A 252 14.54 30.48 -19.23
CA GLU A 252 15.30 29.28 -19.63
C GLU A 252 14.57 28.49 -20.72
N GLY A 253 15.31 27.87 -21.65
CA GLY A 253 14.79 26.91 -22.60
C GLY A 253 14.40 25.57 -21.96
N LEU A 254 13.22 25.06 -22.29
CA LEU A 254 12.71 23.76 -21.93
C LEU A 254 12.83 22.83 -23.12
N THR A 255 13.59 21.75 -23.03
CA THR A 255 13.67 20.70 -24.05
C THR A 255 12.82 19.50 -23.64
N PHE A 256 11.92 19.05 -24.52
CA PHE A 256 11.13 17.83 -24.35
C PHE A 256 11.77 16.62 -25.08
N GLU A 257 11.32 15.40 -24.82
CA GLU A 257 11.91 14.16 -25.40
C GLU A 257 12.00 14.18 -26.94
N ASP A 258 11.05 14.83 -27.63
CA ASP A 258 11.02 14.96 -29.09
C ASP A 258 11.83 16.15 -29.64
N GLY A 259 12.61 16.83 -28.79
CA GLY A 259 13.44 17.98 -29.18
C GLY A 259 12.65 19.27 -29.41
N GLU A 260 11.39 19.29 -28.95
CA GLU A 260 10.55 20.49 -28.93
C GLU A 260 11.03 21.44 -27.83
N THR A 261 10.93 22.77 -28.05
CA THR A 261 11.36 23.74 -27.04
C THR A 261 10.35 24.84 -26.73
N ALA A 262 10.22 25.18 -25.44
CA ALA A 262 9.47 26.33 -24.92
C ALA A 262 10.36 27.15 -23.97
N VAL A 263 10.04 28.39 -23.67
CA VAL A 263 10.81 29.19 -22.70
C VAL A 263 10.02 29.31 -21.40
N VAL A 264 10.67 29.12 -20.25
CA VAL A 264 10.07 29.38 -18.94
C VAL A 264 9.86 30.88 -18.80
N ASN A 265 8.63 31.30 -18.47
CA ASN A 265 8.35 32.70 -18.17
C ASN A 265 7.83 32.82 -16.75
N ALA A 266 8.61 33.51 -15.91
CA ALA A 266 8.33 33.78 -14.51
C ALA A 266 7.89 32.50 -13.79
N PRO A 267 8.82 31.57 -13.46
CA PRO A 267 8.44 30.45 -12.61
C PRO A 267 7.78 31.06 -11.39
N ASP A 268 6.50 30.72 -11.16
CA ASP A 268 5.80 31.19 -9.98
C ASP A 268 6.77 30.97 -8.83
N THR A 269 7.12 32.04 -8.13
CA THR A 269 8.14 32.02 -7.07
C THR A 269 7.75 31.08 -5.92
N SER A 270 6.55 30.49 -6.01
CA SER A 270 5.97 29.43 -5.18
C SER A 270 6.20 28.00 -5.73
N ALA A 271 6.65 27.86 -6.97
CA ALA A 271 6.71 26.63 -7.74
C ALA A 271 8.05 26.53 -8.50
N ILE A 272 9.07 25.99 -7.81
CA ILE A 272 9.71 24.71 -8.13
C ILE A 272 10.95 24.62 -7.28
N ASN A 273 10.75 23.95 -6.16
CA ASN A 273 11.71 22.99 -5.66
C ASN A 273 10.85 21.82 -5.18
N ALA A 274 10.87 20.72 -5.93
CA ALA A 274 10.24 19.49 -5.50
C ALA A 274 10.80 19.06 -4.13
N GLY A 275 10.07 19.38 -3.06
CA GLY A 275 10.42 19.01 -1.69
C GLY A 275 11.13 20.08 -0.84
N ASP A 276 11.52 21.23 -1.40
CA ASP A 276 11.99 22.36 -0.59
C ASP A 276 10.79 23.14 -0.03
N LEU A 277 10.90 23.52 1.22
CA LEU A 277 9.84 24.08 2.03
C LEU A 277 10.08 25.58 2.29
N VAL A 278 11.24 26.12 1.89
CA VAL A 278 11.59 27.54 2.05
C VAL A 278 11.01 28.36 0.90
N GLN A 279 10.33 29.45 1.22
CA GLN A 279 9.89 30.43 0.23
C GLN A 279 11.03 31.41 -0.08
N ASN A 280 11.27 31.67 -1.38
CA ASN A 280 12.24 32.65 -1.87
C ASN A 280 13.62 32.54 -1.18
N GLY A 281 14.17 31.32 -1.15
CA GLY A 281 15.47 31.05 -0.53
C GLY A 281 16.66 31.41 -1.40
N ASP A 282 16.42 31.59 -2.70
CA ASP A 282 17.36 31.98 -3.76
C ASP A 282 17.39 33.50 -4.01
N PHE A 283 16.41 34.23 -3.48
CA PHE A 283 16.32 35.69 -3.56
C PHE A 283 16.34 36.26 -5.00
N SER A 284 15.85 35.51 -5.99
CA SER A 284 15.74 36.00 -7.37
C SER A 284 14.79 37.18 -7.52
N VAL A 285 13.80 37.30 -6.63
CA VAL A 285 12.83 38.40 -6.63
C VAL A 285 13.34 39.56 -5.77
N ASP A 286 13.63 40.67 -6.44
CA ASP A 286 14.09 41.91 -5.82
C ASP A 286 12.92 42.66 -5.14
N THR A 287 12.58 42.23 -3.93
CA THR A 287 11.58 42.86 -3.05
C THR A 287 12.19 43.10 -1.68
N ASP A 288 11.85 44.24 -1.06
CA ASP A 288 12.37 44.64 0.26
C ASP A 288 11.23 44.92 1.26
N PRO A 289 11.02 44.08 2.29
CA PRO A 289 11.76 42.85 2.58
C PRO A 289 11.45 41.74 1.56
N PRO A 290 12.37 40.77 1.37
CA PRO A 290 12.14 39.67 0.46
C PRO A 290 10.90 38.86 0.84
N ASN A 291 10.07 38.52 -0.14
CA ASN A 291 8.92 37.64 0.06
C ASN A 291 9.34 36.38 0.83
N GLY A 292 8.52 35.92 1.79
CA GLY A 292 8.86 34.78 2.64
C GLY A 292 9.79 35.08 3.82
N TRP A 293 10.23 36.34 4.00
CA TRP A 293 11.12 36.75 5.09
C TRP A 293 10.61 37.98 5.83
N THR A 294 10.84 38.02 7.15
CA THR A 294 10.43 39.11 8.03
C THR A 294 11.60 39.61 8.86
N SER A 295 11.70 40.93 9.03
CA SER A 295 12.72 41.56 9.85
C SER A 295 12.37 41.51 11.35
N SER A 296 13.38 41.36 12.21
CA SER A 296 13.26 41.55 13.65
C SER A 296 14.49 42.27 14.21
N ASN A 297 14.36 42.90 15.38
CA ASN A 297 15.40 43.69 16.05
C ASN A 297 15.99 44.81 15.17
N ASN A 298 15.11 45.61 14.54
CA ASN A 298 15.50 46.72 13.65
C ASN A 298 16.47 46.27 12.53
N ALA A 299 16.28 45.08 11.98
CA ALA A 299 17.01 44.70 10.78
C ALA A 299 16.37 45.36 9.54
N VAL A 300 17.20 45.82 8.60
CA VAL A 300 16.79 46.06 7.21
C VAL A 300 17.15 44.82 6.42
N LEU A 301 16.18 44.28 5.68
CA LEU A 301 16.39 43.16 4.77
C LEU A 301 16.35 43.70 3.36
N THR A 302 17.44 43.53 2.61
CA THR A 302 17.50 43.91 1.20
C THR A 302 17.91 42.75 0.32
N THR A 303 17.44 42.73 -0.92
CA THR A 303 17.95 41.84 -1.96
C THR A 303 19.12 42.52 -2.68
N GLU A 304 20.30 41.89 -2.72
CA GLU A 304 21.50 42.47 -3.31
C GLU A 304 22.10 41.55 -4.38
N ALA A 305 22.60 42.12 -5.47
CA ALA A 305 23.32 41.37 -6.50
C ALA A 305 24.66 40.81 -5.96
N GLY A 306 25.14 39.72 -6.55
CA GLY A 306 26.43 39.11 -6.17
C GLY A 306 26.31 37.98 -5.15
N GLY A 307 25.17 37.29 -5.17
CA GLY A 307 24.92 36.03 -4.47
C GLY A 307 25.91 34.93 -4.84
N GLN A 308 25.80 33.79 -4.16
CA GLN A 308 26.42 32.56 -4.60
C GLN A 308 25.92 32.20 -6.02
N ILE A 309 24.63 32.45 -6.28
CA ILE A 309 24.03 32.44 -7.61
C ILE A 309 23.11 33.67 -7.71
N GLY A 310 23.36 34.57 -8.66
CA GLY A 310 22.48 35.72 -8.89
C GLY A 310 22.44 36.73 -7.73
N ASN A 311 21.27 36.87 -7.11
CA ASN A 311 21.01 37.79 -6.00
C ASN A 311 21.18 37.09 -4.65
N CYS A 312 21.17 37.83 -3.55
CA CYS A 312 21.21 37.28 -2.20
C CYS A 312 20.48 38.18 -1.20
N LEU A 313 20.17 37.63 -0.04
CA LEU A 313 19.65 38.40 1.08
C LEU A 313 20.78 39.07 1.85
N GLN A 314 20.70 40.39 1.98
CA GLN A 314 21.46 41.16 2.93
C GLN A 314 20.62 41.41 4.19
N VAL A 315 21.16 40.99 5.33
CA VAL A 315 20.64 41.36 6.65
C VAL A 315 21.51 42.48 7.19
N ALA A 316 20.95 43.67 7.38
CA ALA A 316 21.65 44.83 7.93
C ALA A 316 21.08 45.23 9.29
N VAL A 317 21.94 45.61 10.23
CA VAL A 317 21.50 46.17 11.53
C VAL A 317 21.19 47.66 11.37
N ASP A 318 19.96 48.09 11.66
CA ASP A 318 19.57 49.51 11.67
C ASP A 318 19.54 50.10 13.10
N GLY A 319 20.08 51.32 13.25
CA GLY A 319 20.05 52.07 14.50
C GLY A 319 21.00 51.58 15.61
N ILE A 320 20.83 52.13 16.83
CA ILE A 320 21.70 51.85 18.00
C ILE A 320 21.43 50.43 18.51
N PRO A 321 22.38 49.49 18.41
CA PRO A 321 22.07 48.07 18.55
C PRO A 321 21.99 47.65 20.02
N THR A 322 20.81 47.26 20.48
CA THR A 322 20.64 46.51 21.75
C THR A 322 20.55 45.00 21.53
N ALA A 323 20.42 44.54 20.27
CA ALA A 323 20.38 43.12 19.90
C ALA A 323 20.68 42.90 18.40
N ASN A 324 21.17 41.72 18.04
CA ASN A 324 21.43 41.33 16.65
C ASN A 324 20.21 41.48 15.74
N GLY A 325 20.40 42.10 14.57
CA GLY A 325 19.40 42.20 13.52
C GLY A 325 19.13 40.82 12.91
N ARG A 326 17.86 40.51 12.64
CA ARG A 326 17.43 39.17 12.20
C ARG A 326 16.54 39.22 10.97
N ALA A 327 16.80 38.32 10.03
CA ALA A 327 15.81 37.85 9.07
C ALA A 327 15.20 36.54 9.57
N ILE A 328 13.89 36.43 9.58
CA ILE A 328 13.16 35.24 10.02
C ILE A 328 12.27 34.79 8.88
N SER A 329 12.39 33.53 8.47
CA SER A 329 11.49 32.95 7.47
C SER A 329 10.04 33.04 7.96
N VAL A 330 9.09 33.11 7.03
CA VAL A 330 7.70 32.78 7.35
C VAL A 330 7.61 31.34 7.89
N PRO A 331 6.51 30.96 8.58
CA PRO A 331 6.36 29.62 9.11
C PRO A 331 6.53 28.56 8.02
N ILE A 332 7.53 27.69 8.16
CA ILE A 332 7.77 26.59 7.24
C ILE A 332 7.01 25.36 7.74
N VAL A 333 6.11 24.83 6.92
CA VAL A 333 5.33 23.62 7.26
C VAL A 333 6.27 22.42 7.20
N THR A 334 6.43 21.73 8.32
CA THR A 334 7.27 20.53 8.46
C THR A 334 6.45 19.41 9.10
N GLU A 335 6.86 18.15 8.93
CA GLU A 335 6.19 17.02 9.56
C GLU A 335 6.88 16.63 10.87
N SER A 336 6.16 16.69 11.98
CA SER A 336 6.68 16.22 13.27
C SER A 336 7.08 14.74 13.16
N GLY A 337 8.29 14.42 13.60
CA GLY A 337 8.87 13.08 13.53
C GLY A 337 9.74 12.82 12.28
N ARG A 338 9.64 13.63 11.22
CA ARG A 338 10.49 13.49 10.02
C ARG A 338 11.84 14.17 10.18
N ILE A 339 12.83 13.64 9.46
CA ILE A 339 14.16 14.24 9.36
C ILE A 339 14.15 15.19 8.17
N HIS A 340 14.64 16.41 8.39
CA HIS A 340 14.78 17.44 7.38
C HIS A 340 16.25 17.83 7.26
N LYS A 341 16.63 18.35 6.09
CA LYS A 341 17.96 18.91 5.81
C LYS A 341 17.81 20.36 5.40
N ALA A 342 18.44 21.24 6.17
CA ALA A 342 18.63 22.63 5.79
C ALA A 342 19.98 22.80 5.08
N LYS A 343 20.02 23.64 4.05
CA LYS A 343 21.23 24.08 3.35
C LYS A 343 21.13 25.60 3.16
N ILE A 344 22.14 26.33 3.61
CA ILE A 344 22.20 27.79 3.56
C ILE A 344 23.61 28.19 3.14
N TYR A 345 23.76 29.07 2.16
CA TYR A 345 25.04 29.73 1.90
C TYR A 345 25.15 31.00 2.73
N PHE A 346 26.35 31.23 3.26
CA PHE A 346 26.68 32.42 4.04
C PHE A 346 27.96 33.06 3.50
N LYS A 347 27.97 34.40 3.51
CA LYS A 347 29.16 35.21 3.33
C LYS A 347 29.08 36.41 4.27
N LYS A 348 30.18 36.69 4.98
CA LYS A 348 30.25 37.87 5.83
C LYS A 348 30.13 39.15 4.98
N GLY A 349 29.26 40.05 5.41
CA GLY A 349 29.18 41.40 4.86
C GLY A 349 30.20 42.31 5.55
N THR A 350 29.76 43.49 5.96
CA THR A 350 30.59 44.41 6.76
C THR A 350 30.64 44.04 8.25
N GLY A 351 29.76 43.14 8.70
CA GLY A 351 29.73 42.62 10.07
C GLY A 351 30.90 41.70 10.41
N THR A 352 31.17 41.54 11.70
CA THR A 352 32.19 40.61 12.21
C THR A 352 31.80 39.15 12.06
N ALA A 353 30.52 38.85 12.18
CA ALA A 353 29.98 37.51 12.07
C ALA A 353 28.52 37.54 11.59
N GLY A 354 28.10 36.42 11.02
CA GLY A 354 26.69 36.04 10.90
C GLY A 354 26.37 34.90 11.86
N LYS A 355 25.15 34.37 11.76
CA LYS A 355 24.68 33.21 12.52
C LYS A 355 23.36 32.68 11.94
N ILE A 356 23.16 31.37 12.03
CA ILE A 356 22.00 30.64 11.51
C ILE A 356 21.37 29.85 12.65
N TYR A 357 20.09 30.11 12.91
CA TYR A 357 19.26 29.33 13.83
C TYR A 357 18.19 28.57 13.07
N ILE A 358 17.86 27.37 13.57
CA ILE A 358 16.71 26.60 13.12
C ILE A 358 15.94 26.15 14.37
N GLY A 359 14.64 26.40 14.39
CA GLY A 359 13.80 26.17 15.56
C GLY A 359 12.33 25.97 15.27
N SER A 360 11.58 25.55 16.29
CA SER A 360 10.12 25.37 16.23
C SER A 360 9.34 26.66 16.46
N THR A 361 10.03 27.75 16.82
CA THR A 361 9.48 29.07 17.10
C THR A 361 10.30 30.13 16.37
N SER A 362 9.69 31.28 16.08
CA SER A 362 10.38 32.45 15.53
C SER A 362 11.61 32.82 16.38
N GLY A 363 12.80 32.88 15.77
CA GLY A 363 14.06 33.14 16.45
C GLY A 363 14.57 32.03 17.37
N GLY A 364 13.94 30.84 17.37
CA GLY A 364 14.35 29.69 18.17
C GLY A 364 15.51 28.91 17.54
N SER A 365 16.31 28.24 18.37
CA SER A 365 17.47 27.44 17.96
C SER A 365 17.39 25.98 18.42
N GLN A 366 16.19 25.48 18.70
CA GLN A 366 15.97 24.15 19.28
C GLN A 366 16.57 23.02 18.42
N TYR A 367 16.67 23.22 17.11
CA TYR A 367 17.22 22.23 16.18
C TYR A 367 18.67 22.54 15.78
N TYR A 368 19.04 23.82 15.71
CA TYR A 368 20.37 24.25 15.30
C TYR A 368 20.71 25.67 15.76
N ASP A 369 21.94 25.85 16.21
CA ASP A 369 22.65 27.12 16.38
C ASP A 369 24.04 26.93 15.73
N SER A 370 24.36 27.71 14.70
CA SER A 370 25.66 27.64 14.03
C SER A 370 26.84 28.14 14.86
N GLY A 371 26.58 28.81 15.98
CA GLY A 371 27.54 29.73 16.58
C GLY A 371 27.76 30.96 15.67
N ALA A 372 28.78 31.76 16.00
CA ALA A 372 29.22 32.86 15.14
C ALA A 372 29.99 32.31 13.92
N ILE A 373 29.61 32.74 12.72
CA ILE A 373 30.24 32.35 11.44
C ILE A 373 30.87 33.57 10.76
N THR A 374 32.05 33.43 10.14
CA THR A 374 32.93 34.58 9.79
C THR A 374 33.58 34.48 8.40
N ASP A 375 32.99 33.69 7.51
CA ASP A 375 33.53 33.33 6.20
C ASP A 375 33.52 34.50 5.23
N ALA A 376 34.68 34.80 4.65
CA ALA A 376 34.84 35.91 3.69
C ALA A 376 34.31 35.57 2.28
N ALA A 377 34.20 34.28 1.98
CA ALA A 377 33.66 33.76 0.73
C ALA A 377 32.37 32.98 1.01
N TRP A 378 31.53 32.85 -0.01
CA TRP A 378 30.32 32.06 0.06
C TRP A 378 30.64 30.62 0.49
N THR A 379 30.09 30.24 1.64
CA THR A 379 30.34 28.95 2.30
C THR A 379 29.02 28.28 2.62
N VAL A 380 28.88 27.01 2.27
CA VAL A 380 27.65 26.25 2.51
C VAL A 380 27.61 25.68 3.93
N TYR A 381 26.48 25.88 4.59
CA TYR A 381 26.14 25.29 5.87
C TYR A 381 25.00 24.30 5.69
N THR A 382 25.23 23.04 6.04
CA THR A 382 24.20 22.00 5.98
C THR A 382 23.88 21.45 7.36
N LYS A 383 22.60 21.28 7.67
CA LYS A 383 22.16 20.69 8.93
C LYS A 383 20.99 19.73 8.74
N ASN A 384 21.17 18.49 9.20
CA ASN A 384 20.08 17.54 9.35
C ASN A 384 19.49 17.65 10.77
N PHE A 385 18.17 17.64 10.90
CA PHE A 385 17.47 17.65 12.18
C PHE A 385 16.13 16.90 12.10
N LYS A 386 15.67 16.36 13.24
CA LYS A 386 14.32 15.78 13.36
C LYS A 386 13.36 16.86 13.84
N ALA A 387 12.33 17.17 13.05
CA ALA A 387 11.32 18.13 13.48
C ALA A 387 10.49 17.53 14.62
N THR A 388 10.26 18.30 15.69
CA THR A 388 9.40 17.91 16.82
C THR A 388 8.06 18.64 16.82
N SER A 389 7.85 19.53 15.84
CA SER A 389 6.66 20.34 15.63
C SER A 389 6.27 20.30 14.15
N ALA A 390 5.03 20.68 13.85
CA ALA A 390 4.55 20.84 12.48
C ALA A 390 5.06 22.12 11.79
N THR A 391 5.79 22.96 12.54
CA THR A 391 6.29 24.25 12.07
C THR A 391 7.75 24.41 12.43
N THR A 392 8.53 24.91 11.47
CA THR A 392 9.94 25.25 11.61
C THR A 392 10.18 26.68 11.11
N TYR A 393 11.17 27.35 11.70
CA TYR A 393 11.65 28.67 11.29
C TYR A 393 13.15 28.60 11.07
N ILE A 394 13.63 29.30 10.03
CA ILE A 394 15.04 29.61 9.83
C ILE A 394 15.24 31.08 10.21
N THR A 395 16.24 31.36 11.05
CA THR A 395 16.60 32.72 11.44
C THR A 395 18.06 33.02 11.13
N LEU A 396 18.30 34.11 10.43
CA LEU A 396 19.59 34.55 9.93
C LEU A 396 19.95 35.87 10.61
N TYR A 397 21.19 36.00 11.05
CA TYR A 397 21.62 37.11 11.88
C TYR A 397 22.69 37.97 11.20
N ALA A 398 22.63 39.28 11.45
CA ALA A 398 23.80 40.14 11.37
C ALA A 398 24.28 40.45 12.79
N ASP A 399 25.56 40.24 13.07
CA ASP A 399 26.15 40.51 14.37
C ASP A 399 26.19 42.02 14.68
N THR A 400 26.02 42.37 15.95
CA THR A 400 26.01 43.74 16.47
C THR A 400 27.29 44.16 17.15
N ALA A 401 28.27 43.26 17.29
CA ALA A 401 29.50 43.52 18.04
C ALA A 401 30.29 44.78 17.55
N ASN A 402 29.94 45.40 16.41
CA ASN A 402 30.65 46.57 15.87
C ASN A 402 29.76 47.76 15.39
N GLY A 403 28.51 47.89 15.84
CA GLY A 403 27.69 49.10 15.60
C GLY A 403 26.61 49.00 14.49
N ALA A 404 25.95 50.12 14.19
CA ALA A 404 24.89 50.23 13.19
C ALA A 404 25.44 50.09 11.75
N GLY A 405 24.64 49.56 10.82
CA GLY A 405 25.00 49.41 9.40
C GLY A 405 25.87 48.20 9.08
N LEU A 406 26.04 47.27 10.03
CA LEU A 406 26.74 46.02 9.79
C LEU A 406 25.86 45.02 9.04
N THR A 407 26.46 44.34 8.07
CA THR A 407 25.73 43.42 7.18
C THR A 407 26.24 41.99 7.23
N SER A 408 25.35 41.06 6.89
CA SER A 408 25.64 39.65 6.62
C SER A 408 24.82 39.20 5.42
N LEU A 409 25.41 38.37 4.56
CA LEU A 409 24.81 37.94 3.31
C LEU A 409 24.47 36.44 3.37
N TYR A 410 23.30 36.09 2.87
CA TYR A 410 22.78 34.73 2.82
C TYR A 410 22.16 34.43 1.47
N ASP A 411 22.30 33.20 1.01
CA ASP A 411 21.81 32.80 -0.31
C ASP A 411 21.49 31.31 -0.35
N GLU A 412 20.74 30.88 -1.38
CA GLU A 412 20.48 29.48 -1.74
C GLU A 412 19.98 28.65 -0.53
N ILE A 413 19.03 29.22 0.19
CA ILE A 413 18.43 28.68 1.40
C ILE A 413 17.37 27.65 1.04
N SER A 414 17.57 26.43 1.51
CA SER A 414 16.63 25.33 1.31
C SER A 414 16.44 24.52 2.58
N LEU A 415 15.25 23.96 2.74
CA LEU A 415 14.84 23.02 3.77
C LEU A 415 13.93 21.97 3.15
N TYR A 416 14.39 20.72 3.10
CA TYR A 416 13.59 19.63 2.52
C TYR A 416 13.60 18.40 3.42
N VAL A 417 12.56 17.57 3.28
CA VAL A 417 12.49 16.27 3.97
C VAL A 417 13.56 15.35 3.40
N ILE A 418 14.28 14.64 4.26
CA ILE A 418 15.19 13.57 3.85
C ILE A 418 14.71 12.23 4.39
N THR A 419 14.73 11.23 3.52
CA THR A 419 14.49 9.84 3.90
C THR A 419 15.84 9.14 4.02
N PRO A 420 16.21 8.64 5.21
CA PRO A 420 17.43 7.84 5.35
C PRO A 420 17.41 6.67 4.36
N CYS A 421 18.48 6.54 3.58
CA CYS A 421 18.59 5.55 2.54
C CYS A 421 20.00 4.94 2.45
N CYS A 422 20.10 3.77 1.81
CA CYS A 422 21.34 3.10 1.43
C CYS A 422 21.26 2.74 -0.05
N THR A 423 21.70 3.67 -0.89
CA THR A 423 21.62 3.59 -2.37
C THR A 423 22.99 3.38 -3.05
N GLY A 424 24.07 3.33 -2.26
CA GLY A 424 25.39 3.01 -2.80
C GLY A 424 25.42 1.60 -3.40
N ALA A 425 26.21 1.40 -4.47
CA ALA A 425 26.47 0.09 -5.06
C ALA A 425 27.49 -0.69 -4.20
N ASP A 426 27.08 -1.01 -2.97
CA ASP A 426 27.85 -1.76 -1.98
C ASP A 426 26.93 -2.71 -1.21
N VAL A 427 27.49 -3.47 -0.26
CA VAL A 427 26.75 -4.43 0.57
C VAL A 427 26.24 -3.81 1.88
N LEU A 428 26.40 -2.50 2.07
CA LEU A 428 26.08 -1.81 3.31
C LEU A 428 24.60 -1.42 3.34
N ALA A 429 24.00 -1.61 4.51
CA ALA A 429 22.62 -1.22 4.77
C ALA A 429 22.45 -0.78 6.24
N MET A 430 21.30 -0.17 6.56
CA MET A 430 20.99 0.30 7.91
C MET A 430 20.84 -0.85 8.92
N ASP A 431 21.12 -0.58 10.20
CA ASP A 431 20.74 -1.43 11.35
C ASP A 431 21.07 -2.92 11.23
N LYS A 432 22.27 -3.26 10.71
CA LYS A 432 22.70 -4.65 10.46
C LYS A 432 21.87 -5.38 9.41
N TRP A 433 21.14 -4.67 8.57
CA TRP A 433 20.77 -5.22 7.28
C TRP A 433 22.02 -5.35 6.39
N GLY A 434 21.91 -6.17 5.36
CA GLY A 434 22.82 -6.23 4.24
C GLY A 434 22.02 -6.27 2.94
N LYS A 435 22.70 -6.00 1.83
CA LYS A 435 22.11 -6.08 0.50
C LYS A 435 23.05 -6.68 -0.52
N GLU A 436 22.47 -7.34 -1.52
CA GLU A 436 23.14 -7.91 -2.70
C GLU A 436 22.29 -7.60 -3.93
N GLY A 437 22.92 -7.37 -5.10
CA GLY A 437 22.21 -6.92 -6.30
C GLY A 437 21.75 -5.46 -6.24
N ASP A 438 22.42 -4.66 -5.42
CA ASP A 438 22.29 -3.20 -5.30
C ASP A 438 20.88 -2.62 -5.10
N PRO A 439 19.91 -3.26 -4.40
CA PRO A 439 18.65 -2.59 -4.14
C PRO A 439 18.86 -1.30 -3.33
N ASP A 440 18.09 -0.28 -3.64
CA ASP A 440 18.04 0.94 -2.86
C ASP A 440 17.14 0.72 -1.65
N LEU A 441 17.70 0.92 -0.46
CA LEU A 441 16.96 0.72 0.79
C LEU A 441 16.61 2.07 1.39
N TYR A 442 15.42 2.20 1.97
CA TYR A 442 14.94 3.41 2.64
C TYR A 442 14.23 3.06 3.95
N ARG A 443 14.29 3.95 4.95
CA ARG A 443 13.37 3.90 6.09
C ARG A 443 12.10 4.68 5.74
N GLU A 444 11.01 3.97 5.52
CA GLU A 444 9.72 4.56 5.13
C GLU A 444 8.86 4.82 6.38
N HIS A 445 8.18 5.97 6.41
CA HIS A 445 7.30 6.41 7.51
C HIS A 445 5.95 6.96 6.99
N SER A 446 5.64 6.82 5.70
CA SER A 446 4.29 7.09 5.21
C SER A 446 3.29 6.08 5.78
N GLY A 447 2.20 6.57 6.39
CA GLY A 447 1.26 5.75 7.15
C GLY A 447 0.69 4.54 6.40
N VAL A 448 0.46 4.64 5.08
CA VAL A 448 -0.05 3.51 4.27
C VAL A 448 1.00 2.45 3.93
N ASN A 449 2.28 2.79 4.09
CA ASN A 449 3.44 1.95 3.79
C ASN A 449 4.15 1.47 5.07
N THR A 450 3.55 1.72 6.24
CA THR A 450 3.99 1.19 7.53
C THR A 450 2.91 0.27 8.08
N LYS A 451 3.30 -0.83 8.72
CA LYS A 451 2.36 -1.77 9.33
C LYS A 451 1.99 -1.26 10.72
N ASP A 452 0.70 -1.30 11.05
CA ASP A 452 0.18 -0.86 12.35
C ASP A 452 1.02 -1.37 13.52
N GLY A 453 1.30 -0.49 14.48
CA GLY A 453 2.20 -0.77 15.61
C GLY A 453 3.70 -0.55 15.32
N SER A 454 4.07 -0.12 14.10
CA SER A 454 5.46 0.19 13.74
C SER A 454 5.61 1.67 13.39
N PHE A 455 6.77 2.26 13.72
CA PHE A 455 7.09 3.64 13.31
C PHE A 455 7.74 3.69 11.93
N TYR A 456 8.51 2.68 11.53
CA TYR A 456 9.11 2.61 10.19
C TYR A 456 8.81 1.28 9.54
N SER A 457 8.82 1.24 8.20
CA SER A 457 9.05 0.03 7.42
C SER A 457 10.36 0.12 6.67
N LEU A 458 10.94 -1.05 6.36
CA LEU A 458 12.04 -1.14 5.41
C LEU A 458 11.45 -1.10 4.00
N LYS A 459 11.71 -0.02 3.26
CA LYS A 459 11.38 0.09 1.84
C LYS A 459 12.55 -0.40 1.01
N ILE A 460 12.28 -1.28 0.08
CA ILE A 460 13.23 -1.90 -0.82
C ILE A 460 12.80 -1.50 -2.24
N VAL A 461 13.68 -0.80 -2.93
CA VAL A 461 13.51 -0.43 -4.34
C VAL A 461 14.54 -1.23 -5.14
N PRO A 462 14.14 -2.30 -5.83
CA PRO A 462 15.07 -3.10 -6.62
C PRO A 462 15.68 -2.27 -7.74
N THR A 463 17.00 -2.29 -7.89
CA THR A 463 17.67 -1.67 -9.05
C THR A 463 18.00 -2.72 -10.13
N THR A 464 18.18 -3.97 -9.72
CA THR A 464 18.41 -5.12 -10.60
C THR A 464 17.41 -6.24 -10.34
N ALA A 465 17.18 -7.09 -11.33
CA ALA A 465 16.34 -8.26 -11.19
C ALA A 465 17.07 -9.29 -10.32
N GLY A 466 16.42 -9.76 -9.25
CA GLY A 466 17.08 -10.65 -8.29
C GLY A 466 17.67 -9.95 -7.06
N GLY A 467 17.44 -8.64 -6.87
CA GLY A 467 17.93 -7.89 -5.72
C GLY A 467 17.51 -8.49 -4.38
N VAL A 468 18.42 -8.47 -3.40
CA VAL A 468 18.26 -9.10 -2.11
C VAL A 468 18.55 -8.14 -0.97
N THR A 469 17.74 -8.24 0.07
CA THR A 469 17.97 -7.59 1.36
C THR A 469 17.88 -8.62 2.48
N TYR A 470 18.87 -8.68 3.36
CA TYR A 470 18.97 -9.73 4.36
C TYR A 470 19.34 -9.21 5.75
N PHE A 471 18.86 -9.92 6.77
CA PHE A 471 19.12 -9.62 8.17
C PHE A 471 19.31 -10.94 8.95
N PRO A 472 20.24 -10.97 9.92
CA PRO A 472 21.19 -9.92 10.27
C PRO A 472 22.54 -10.06 9.53
N THR A 473 23.29 -8.97 9.41
CA THR A 473 24.71 -8.95 9.06
C THR A 473 25.57 -8.90 10.32
N TYR A 474 26.49 -9.86 10.47
CA TYR A 474 27.44 -9.89 11.59
C TYR A 474 28.89 -9.89 11.11
N ALA A 475 29.75 -9.23 11.88
CA ALA A 475 31.19 -9.40 11.75
C ALA A 475 31.58 -10.83 12.14
N SER A 476 32.61 -11.38 11.49
CA SER A 476 33.06 -12.76 11.65
C SER A 476 33.47 -13.15 13.08
N SER A 477 33.68 -12.18 13.97
CA SER A 477 34.06 -12.40 15.38
C SER A 477 32.88 -12.59 16.35
N LEU A 478 31.63 -12.34 15.93
CA LEU A 478 30.43 -12.45 16.79
C LEU A 478 29.56 -13.68 16.47
N LEU A 479 29.98 -14.50 15.50
CA LEU A 479 29.20 -15.59 14.90
C LEU A 479 28.81 -16.69 15.91
N GLU A 480 29.63 -16.90 16.94
CA GLU A 480 29.49 -18.06 17.83
C GLU A 480 28.33 -17.93 18.81
N HIS A 481 28.05 -16.74 19.34
CA HIS A 481 26.96 -16.53 20.30
C HIS A 481 25.60 -16.35 19.62
N VAL A 482 25.58 -15.88 18.36
CA VAL A 482 24.34 -15.59 17.66
C VAL A 482 23.80 -16.80 16.88
N TYR A 483 24.68 -17.62 16.28
CA TYR A 483 24.23 -18.70 15.41
C TYR A 483 24.12 -20.07 16.07
N LYS A 484 24.95 -20.35 17.08
CA LYS A 484 24.88 -21.63 17.81
C LYS A 484 23.50 -21.97 18.36
N PRO A 485 22.69 -21.01 18.86
CA PRO A 485 21.34 -21.33 19.32
C PRO A 485 20.44 -21.95 18.23
N PHE A 486 20.74 -21.74 16.95
CA PHE A 486 19.96 -22.27 15.83
C PHE A 486 20.45 -23.65 15.33
N TRP A 487 21.66 -24.10 15.69
CA TRP A 487 22.27 -25.29 15.11
C TRP A 487 21.43 -26.56 15.29
N GLY A 488 21.09 -27.19 14.15
CA GLY A 488 20.29 -28.41 14.11
C GLY A 488 18.85 -28.23 14.55
N ARG A 489 18.41 -26.99 14.81
CA ARG A 489 17.04 -26.68 15.26
C ARG A 489 16.18 -26.22 14.09
N ARG A 490 14.89 -26.48 14.21
CA ARG A 490 13.88 -25.92 13.32
C ARG A 490 13.50 -24.53 13.79
N VAL A 491 13.60 -23.56 12.89
CA VAL A 491 13.17 -22.18 13.09
C VAL A 491 12.02 -21.87 12.16
N CYS A 492 11.17 -20.93 12.56
CA CYS A 492 10.24 -20.27 11.66
C CYS A 492 10.56 -18.78 11.69
N SER A 493 10.80 -18.20 10.52
CA SER A 493 10.98 -16.75 10.35
C SER A 493 9.78 -16.19 9.63
N GLY A 494 9.31 -15.03 10.07
CA GLY A 494 8.18 -14.36 9.44
C GLY A 494 8.22 -12.85 9.58
N LEU A 495 7.60 -12.17 8.63
CA LEU A 495 7.49 -10.73 8.57
C LEU A 495 6.26 -10.31 7.76
N TRP A 496 5.77 -9.11 8.03
CA TRP A 496 4.79 -8.47 7.16
C TRP A 496 5.51 -7.91 5.93
N ILE A 497 5.00 -8.25 4.74
CA ILE A 497 5.45 -7.70 3.47
C ILE A 497 4.29 -7.01 2.79
N LYS A 498 4.53 -5.85 2.16
CA LYS A 498 3.61 -5.19 1.25
C LYS A 498 4.27 -5.08 -0.10
N ALA A 499 3.64 -5.64 -1.13
CA ALA A 499 4.08 -5.57 -2.51
C ALA A 499 2.90 -5.50 -3.47
N PHE A 500 3.05 -4.75 -4.57
CA PHE A 500 1.99 -4.60 -5.56
C PHE A 500 1.98 -5.78 -6.55
N LEU A 501 3.15 -6.18 -7.03
CA LEU A 501 3.29 -7.27 -7.99
C LEU A 501 3.21 -8.65 -7.31
N ALA A 502 2.37 -9.52 -7.88
CA ALA A 502 2.34 -10.94 -7.53
C ALA A 502 3.66 -11.62 -7.96
N ASN A 503 4.11 -12.63 -7.22
CA ASN A 503 5.33 -13.39 -7.54
C ASN A 503 6.61 -12.54 -7.60
N HIS A 504 6.59 -11.36 -6.99
CA HIS A 504 7.72 -10.44 -7.03
C HIS A 504 8.67 -10.60 -5.85
N VAL A 505 8.14 -10.81 -4.64
CA VAL A 505 8.92 -10.90 -3.41
C VAL A 505 8.60 -12.16 -2.63
N ARG A 506 9.61 -12.73 -1.98
CA ARG A 506 9.49 -13.84 -1.04
C ARG A 506 10.53 -13.75 0.08
N LEU A 507 10.25 -14.45 1.18
CA LEU A 507 11.17 -14.65 2.28
C LEU A 507 12.00 -15.93 2.06
N ALA A 508 13.21 -15.95 2.57
CA ALA A 508 13.97 -17.17 2.79
C ALA A 508 14.67 -17.15 4.15
N VAL A 509 14.88 -18.35 4.68
CA VAL A 509 15.93 -18.62 5.66
C VAL A 509 17.13 -19.10 4.85
N TYR A 510 18.31 -18.53 5.10
CA TYR A 510 19.58 -18.94 4.50
C TYR A 510 20.53 -19.47 5.57
N ASP A 511 21.29 -20.52 5.24
CA ASP A 511 22.49 -20.89 5.97
C ASP A 511 23.53 -21.48 5.01
N ASN A 512 24.80 -21.34 5.36
CA ASN A 512 25.88 -21.73 4.46
C ASN A 512 26.10 -23.26 4.32
N VAL A 513 25.31 -24.08 5.03
CA VAL A 513 25.38 -25.55 4.93
C VAL A 513 24.24 -26.06 4.06
N SER A 514 23.02 -25.61 4.32
CA SER A 514 21.80 -26.16 3.72
C SER A 514 21.28 -25.31 2.55
N GLY A 515 21.90 -24.17 2.21
CA GLY A 515 21.60 -23.37 1.00
C GLY A 515 20.58 -22.26 1.22
N PHE A 516 19.55 -22.16 0.36
CA PHE A 516 18.37 -21.26 0.46
C PHE A 516 17.07 -22.07 0.64
N ARG A 517 16.16 -21.64 1.51
CA ARG A 517 14.84 -22.27 1.74
C ARG A 517 13.82 -21.15 1.68
N TYR A 518 12.98 -21.15 0.66
CA TYR A 518 12.10 -20.04 0.34
C TYR A 518 10.67 -20.30 0.82
N SER A 519 10.00 -19.24 1.29
CA SER A 519 8.55 -19.19 1.42
C SER A 519 7.89 -19.24 0.05
N GLN A 520 6.55 -19.29 0.06
CA GLN A 520 5.76 -18.88 -1.10
C GLN A 520 6.02 -17.40 -1.42
N TYR A 521 5.75 -17.02 -2.67
CA TYR A 521 5.77 -15.62 -3.05
C TYR A 521 4.58 -14.86 -2.47
N HIS A 522 4.78 -13.58 -2.21
CA HIS A 522 3.71 -12.63 -1.94
C HIS A 522 2.71 -12.62 -3.11
N THR A 523 1.43 -12.61 -2.77
CA THR A 523 0.31 -12.73 -3.71
C THR A 523 0.08 -11.46 -4.53
N GLY A 524 0.58 -10.31 -4.06
CA GLY A 524 0.52 -9.01 -4.74
C GLY A 524 -0.65 -8.17 -4.27
N GLY A 525 -1.13 -7.25 -5.11
CA GLY A 525 -2.33 -6.44 -4.85
C GLY A 525 -2.13 -5.21 -3.95
N GLY A 526 -0.90 -4.94 -3.51
CA GLY A 526 -0.55 -3.72 -2.76
C GLY A 526 -0.97 -3.75 -1.28
N GLY A 527 -1.54 -4.86 -0.81
CA GLY A 527 -1.87 -5.10 0.60
C GLY A 527 -0.66 -5.57 1.41
N TRP A 528 -0.82 -5.60 2.74
CA TRP A 528 0.11 -6.27 3.64
C TRP A 528 -0.25 -7.76 3.74
N GLU A 529 0.73 -8.64 3.55
CA GLU A 529 0.63 -10.08 3.69
C GLU A 529 1.70 -10.58 4.67
N TRP A 530 1.32 -11.53 5.52
CA TRP A 530 2.27 -12.20 6.40
C TRP A 530 2.97 -13.33 5.63
N LEU A 531 4.29 -13.22 5.45
CA LEU A 531 5.08 -14.32 4.93
C LEU A 531 5.79 -15.03 6.08
N GLU A 532 5.62 -16.35 6.17
CA GLU A 532 6.37 -17.20 7.09
C GLU A 532 7.10 -18.32 6.36
N ASN A 533 8.23 -18.74 6.93
CA ASN A 533 9.08 -19.77 6.36
C ASN A 533 9.73 -20.64 7.45
N PRO A 534 9.23 -21.87 7.68
CA PRO A 534 9.88 -22.80 8.57
C PRO A 534 11.03 -23.52 7.88
N ALA A 535 12.23 -23.49 8.49
CA ALA A 535 13.43 -24.15 7.99
C ALA A 535 14.25 -24.78 9.12
N THR A 536 14.97 -25.85 8.81
CA THR A 536 15.96 -26.43 9.73
C THR A 536 17.33 -25.84 9.41
N VAL A 537 18.01 -25.30 10.42
CA VAL A 537 19.37 -24.75 10.28
C VAL A 537 20.40 -25.87 10.42
N GLY A 538 21.39 -25.89 9.53
CA GLY A 538 22.47 -26.87 9.57
C GLY A 538 23.21 -26.86 10.91
N SER A 539 23.56 -28.05 11.42
CA SER A 539 24.24 -28.20 12.72
C SER A 539 25.68 -27.67 12.74
N THR A 540 26.25 -27.36 11.57
CA THR A 540 27.58 -26.80 11.38
C THR A 540 27.56 -25.44 10.68
N ALA A 541 26.40 -24.77 10.63
CA ALA A 541 26.26 -23.49 9.96
C ALA A 541 27.10 -22.40 10.65
N ILE A 542 27.99 -21.75 9.90
CA ILE A 542 28.81 -20.62 10.37
C ILE A 542 28.22 -19.27 9.94
N ARG A 543 27.21 -19.29 9.07
CA ARG A 543 26.45 -18.12 8.62
C ARG A 543 24.99 -18.49 8.50
N VAL A 544 24.13 -17.74 9.17
CA VAL A 544 22.66 -17.91 9.16
C VAL A 544 22.01 -16.54 8.95
N HIS A 545 21.08 -16.45 8.01
CA HIS A 545 20.21 -15.29 7.82
C HIS A 545 18.77 -15.79 7.88
N PRO A 546 18.10 -15.66 9.04
CA PRO A 546 16.68 -16.02 9.18
C PRO A 546 15.79 -15.19 8.26
N PHE A 547 16.22 -13.97 7.91
CA PHE A 547 15.50 -13.08 7.02
C PHE A 547 16.32 -12.80 5.77
N TRP A 548 15.90 -13.36 4.65
CA TRP A 548 16.47 -13.12 3.34
C TRP A 548 15.33 -12.77 2.38
N ILE A 549 15.15 -11.49 2.10
CA ILE A 549 14.07 -10.97 1.25
C ILE A 549 14.61 -10.88 -0.18
N SER A 550 14.01 -11.62 -1.10
CA SER A 550 14.44 -11.67 -2.50
C SER A 550 13.36 -11.10 -3.40
N THR A 551 13.76 -10.22 -4.31
CA THR A 551 12.90 -9.59 -5.33
C THR A 551 13.25 -10.12 -6.71
N THR A 552 12.28 -10.19 -7.64
CA THR A 552 12.49 -10.84 -8.95
C THR A 552 12.53 -9.90 -10.15
N GLN A 553 12.15 -8.63 -9.98
CA GLN A 553 12.12 -7.62 -11.05
C GLN A 553 12.96 -6.39 -10.69
N ALA A 554 13.50 -5.72 -11.70
CA ALA A 554 14.37 -4.55 -11.57
C ALA A 554 13.59 -3.24 -11.65
N GLY A 555 14.19 -2.17 -11.14
CA GLY A 555 13.71 -0.79 -11.26
C GLY A 555 12.49 -0.50 -10.40
N ASN A 556 12.08 0.76 -10.38
CA ASN A 556 10.77 1.21 -9.87
C ASN A 556 9.80 1.41 -11.04
N VAL A 557 9.33 0.33 -11.65
CA VAL A 557 8.37 0.42 -12.76
C VAL A 557 7.01 0.83 -12.18
N ASP A 558 6.62 2.09 -12.41
CA ASP A 558 5.33 2.69 -12.02
C ASP A 558 4.96 2.55 -10.53
N GLY A 559 5.95 2.48 -9.63
CA GLY A 559 5.71 2.29 -8.19
C GLY A 559 5.42 0.83 -7.77
N THR A 560 5.36 -0.11 -8.71
CA THR A 560 4.76 -1.45 -8.48
C THR A 560 5.75 -2.50 -7.97
N THR A 561 7.04 -2.34 -8.26
CA THR A 561 8.14 -3.22 -7.82
C THR A 561 8.69 -2.88 -6.44
N ILE A 562 8.19 -1.80 -5.80
CA ILE A 562 8.61 -1.43 -4.46
C ILE A 562 8.04 -2.43 -3.45
N VAL A 563 8.90 -2.86 -2.53
CA VAL A 563 8.54 -3.77 -1.43
C VAL A 563 8.71 -3.04 -0.10
N TYR A 564 7.76 -3.23 0.81
CA TYR A 564 7.89 -2.79 2.20
C TYR A 564 7.90 -4.00 3.13
N ALA A 565 8.80 -4.01 4.10
CA ALA A 565 8.96 -5.08 5.08
C ALA A 565 8.86 -4.53 6.51
N ASN A 566 8.16 -5.24 7.40
CA ASN A 566 7.96 -4.81 8.78
C ASN A 566 7.81 -5.97 9.77
N GLN A 567 8.03 -5.70 11.06
CA GLN A 567 7.78 -6.60 12.20
C GLN A 567 8.37 -8.01 12.02
N LEU A 568 9.70 -8.07 11.98
CA LEU A 568 10.44 -9.32 11.84
C LEU A 568 10.31 -10.17 13.11
N ILE A 569 9.94 -11.45 12.96
CA ILE A 569 9.83 -12.42 14.05
C ILE A 569 10.56 -13.70 13.65
N THR A 570 11.32 -14.29 14.58
CA THR A 570 11.85 -15.65 14.43
C THR A 570 11.59 -16.44 15.70
N THR A 571 11.02 -17.63 15.56
CA THR A 571 10.72 -18.53 16.67
C THR A 571 11.35 -19.91 16.44
N PHE A 572 11.56 -20.67 17.51
CA PHE A 572 11.86 -22.10 17.41
C PHE A 572 10.57 -22.88 17.18
N GLY A 573 10.47 -23.57 16.04
CA GLY A 573 9.27 -24.32 15.68
C GLY A 573 8.99 -24.34 14.18
N SER A 574 7.74 -24.64 13.83
CA SER A 574 7.29 -24.86 12.46
C SER A 574 6.30 -23.82 11.94
N SER A 575 5.85 -22.88 12.77
CA SER A 575 4.95 -21.78 12.38
C SER A 575 5.03 -20.66 13.42
N ILE A 576 4.65 -19.44 13.03
CA ILE A 576 4.43 -18.30 13.93
C ILE A 576 2.93 -18.00 14.03
N GLY A 577 2.20 -18.11 12.92
CA GLY A 577 0.86 -17.53 12.77
C GLY A 577 0.95 -16.07 12.32
N GLU A 578 -0.16 -15.49 11.79
CA GLU A 578 -0.22 -14.17 11.13
C GLU A 578 0.26 -12.99 12.00
N GLY A 579 1.58 -12.84 12.19
CA GLY A 579 2.22 -11.69 12.83
C GLY A 579 1.91 -11.46 14.31
N ASN A 580 0.97 -12.21 14.89
CA ASN A 580 0.82 -12.34 16.33
C ASN A 580 1.69 -13.50 16.75
N TYR A 581 2.70 -13.26 17.60
CA TYR A 581 3.25 -14.35 18.42
C TYR A 581 2.06 -14.97 19.14
N GLN A 582 1.52 -16.06 18.62
CA GLN A 582 0.65 -16.94 19.37
C GLN A 582 1.62 -17.66 20.30
N PRO A 583 1.68 -17.30 21.60
CA PRO A 583 2.46 -18.10 22.52
C PRO A 583 1.97 -19.54 22.34
N LYS A 584 2.88 -20.51 22.30
CA LYS A 584 2.41 -21.90 22.44
C LYS A 584 1.62 -21.92 23.74
N GLN A 585 0.32 -22.20 23.66
CA GLN A 585 -0.53 -22.28 24.85
C GLN A 585 0.21 -23.12 25.89
N GLN A 586 0.38 -22.58 27.10
CA GLN A 586 1.05 -23.24 28.22
C GLN A 586 2.59 -23.33 28.17
N GLU A 587 3.29 -22.48 27.40
CA GLU A 587 4.76 -22.38 27.44
C GLU A 587 5.28 -21.77 28.75
N PHE A 588 6.41 -22.28 29.25
CA PHE A 588 7.14 -21.67 30.36
C PHE A 588 8.19 -20.70 29.85
N ILE A 589 8.09 -19.45 30.30
CA ILE A 589 9.07 -18.39 30.07
C ILE A 589 9.88 -18.25 31.36
N TYR A 590 11.16 -18.61 31.29
CA TYR A 590 12.10 -18.43 32.40
C TYR A 590 12.56 -16.98 32.48
N THR A 591 12.69 -16.45 33.69
CA THR A 591 13.25 -15.11 33.89
C THR A 591 14.77 -15.16 33.71
N GLU A 592 15.37 -14.12 33.12
CA GLU A 592 16.83 -14.04 32.98
C GLU A 592 17.54 -13.89 34.33
N VAL A 593 16.84 -13.26 35.28
CA VAL A 593 17.25 -13.09 36.68
C VAL A 593 16.03 -13.43 37.56
N PRO A 594 16.19 -14.14 38.68
CA PRO A 594 15.09 -14.40 39.61
C PRO A 594 14.44 -13.09 40.07
N ILE A 595 13.11 -13.03 40.04
CA ILE A 595 12.35 -11.90 40.57
C ILE A 595 12.06 -12.19 42.04
N LEU A 596 12.43 -11.28 42.92
CA LEU A 596 12.24 -11.43 44.36
C LEU A 596 10.81 -11.02 44.74
N SER A 597 10.14 -11.79 45.61
CA SER A 597 8.89 -11.35 46.23
C SER A 597 9.11 -10.10 47.07
N LEU A 598 8.35 -9.04 46.83
CA LEU A 598 8.41 -7.82 47.63
C LEU A 598 7.90 -8.04 49.05
N THR A 599 6.94 -8.95 49.23
CA THR A 599 6.26 -9.17 50.52
C THR A 599 7.02 -10.14 51.41
N TYR A 600 7.57 -11.23 50.85
CA TYR A 600 8.04 -12.36 51.64
C TYR A 600 9.54 -12.65 51.51
N ASN A 601 10.25 -12.13 50.51
CA ASN A 601 11.66 -12.45 50.35
C ASN A 601 12.54 -11.83 51.44
N ASN A 602 13.38 -12.65 52.09
CA ASN A 602 14.31 -12.22 53.14
C ASN A 602 13.60 -11.48 54.30
N THR A 603 12.51 -12.07 54.78
CA THR A 603 11.69 -11.56 55.88
C THR A 603 11.72 -12.55 57.05
N ALA A 604 11.58 -12.04 58.28
CA ALA A 604 11.73 -12.82 59.50
C ALA A 604 10.59 -12.56 60.48
N GLY A 605 10.38 -13.49 61.41
CA GLY A 605 9.43 -13.32 62.51
C GLY A 605 7.96 -13.46 62.12
N TRP A 606 7.65 -14.35 61.18
CA TRP A 606 6.27 -14.66 60.82
C TRP A 606 5.60 -15.57 61.86
N SER A 607 4.29 -15.34 62.04
CA SER A 607 3.39 -16.22 62.78
C SER A 607 2.47 -16.94 61.79
N ASP A 608 1.59 -17.79 62.30
CA ASP A 608 0.54 -18.43 61.48
C ASP A 608 -0.24 -17.38 60.66
N LEU A 609 -0.31 -17.65 59.36
CA LEU A 609 -1.08 -16.86 58.40
C LEU A 609 -2.05 -17.82 57.72
N ALA A 610 -3.35 -17.64 57.98
CA ALA A 610 -4.38 -18.35 57.23
C ALA A 610 -4.28 -18.01 55.73
N TYR A 611 -4.84 -18.86 54.86
CA TYR A 611 -4.83 -18.61 53.42
C TYR A 611 -5.32 -17.19 53.11
N THR A 612 -4.46 -16.43 52.47
CA THR A 612 -4.74 -15.10 51.95
C THR A 612 -4.25 -15.00 50.53
N ASP A 613 -4.92 -14.16 49.76
CA ASP A 613 -4.57 -13.90 48.37
C ASP A 613 -3.22 -13.14 48.30
N LEU A 614 -2.38 -13.55 47.35
CA LEU A 614 -1.12 -12.91 47.01
C LEU A 614 -1.19 -12.49 45.54
N ASP A 615 -1.42 -11.20 45.32
CA ASP A 615 -1.39 -10.58 43.99
C ASP A 615 0.04 -10.67 43.44
N ILE A 616 0.25 -11.55 42.45
CA ILE A 616 1.58 -11.88 41.93
C ILE A 616 2.12 -10.74 41.07
N GLU A 617 1.25 -9.98 40.39
CA GLU A 617 1.69 -8.81 39.63
C GLU A 617 2.20 -7.74 40.61
N ALA A 618 1.44 -7.44 41.66
CA ALA A 618 1.83 -6.45 42.66
C ALA A 618 3.07 -6.87 43.45
N ASP A 619 3.14 -8.13 43.90
CA ASP A 619 4.27 -8.65 44.68
C ASP A 619 5.57 -8.73 43.86
N SER A 620 5.47 -8.77 42.53
CA SER A 620 6.62 -8.81 41.62
C SER A 620 6.99 -7.44 41.04
N ASP A 621 6.40 -6.33 41.51
CA ASP A 621 6.60 -4.98 40.96
C ASP A 621 6.21 -4.89 39.47
N ALA A 622 5.09 -5.53 39.10
CA ALA A 622 4.59 -5.67 37.74
C ALA A 622 5.57 -6.32 36.74
N ARG A 623 6.53 -7.12 37.24
CA ARG A 623 7.49 -7.84 36.39
C ARG A 623 6.95 -9.18 35.91
N LEU A 624 5.95 -9.73 36.58
CA LEU A 624 5.18 -10.88 36.12
C LEU A 624 3.82 -10.42 35.57
N PRO A 625 3.35 -10.98 34.45
CA PRO A 625 2.09 -10.57 33.83
C PRO A 625 0.87 -11.13 34.57
N LYS A 626 -0.24 -10.37 34.57
CA LYS A 626 -1.55 -10.89 34.99
C LYS A 626 -1.99 -12.09 34.17
N GLY A 627 -2.85 -12.92 34.76
CA GLY A 627 -3.47 -14.06 34.10
C GLY A 627 -2.47 -15.16 33.73
N CYS A 628 -1.28 -15.19 34.34
CA CYS A 628 -0.37 -16.32 34.17
C CYS A 628 -1.01 -17.60 34.73
N LYS A 629 -0.78 -18.74 34.09
CA LYS A 629 -1.42 -20.01 34.46
C LYS A 629 -0.71 -20.71 35.62
N ALA A 630 0.59 -20.45 35.75
CA ALA A 630 1.43 -21.00 36.80
C ALA A 630 2.70 -20.17 36.94
N ILE A 631 3.33 -20.26 38.11
CA ILE A 631 4.65 -19.72 38.41
C ILE A 631 5.64 -20.85 38.70
N LEU A 632 6.91 -20.61 38.41
CA LEU A 632 8.03 -21.38 38.93
C LEU A 632 8.57 -20.63 40.15
N VAL A 633 8.45 -21.23 41.33
CA VAL A 633 8.78 -20.61 42.60
C VAL A 633 9.90 -21.36 43.29
N HIS A 634 10.74 -20.62 44.01
CA HIS A 634 11.78 -21.14 44.88
C HIS A 634 11.64 -20.49 46.25
N THR A 635 11.40 -21.30 47.29
CA THR A 635 11.29 -20.82 48.67
C THR A 635 12.35 -21.44 49.58
N GLY A 636 12.82 -20.65 50.54
CA GLY A 636 13.73 -21.05 51.60
C GLY A 636 13.16 -20.61 52.95
N LEU A 637 13.06 -21.55 53.89
CA LEU A 637 12.45 -21.32 55.20
C LEU A 637 13.37 -21.75 56.34
N MET A 638 13.29 -21.05 57.48
CA MET A 638 13.87 -21.45 58.77
C MET A 638 12.83 -21.26 59.86
N ASP A 639 12.87 -22.07 60.92
CA ASP A 639 12.00 -21.86 62.08
C ASP A 639 12.66 -22.34 63.37
N SER A 640 12.52 -21.52 64.41
CA SER A 640 13.19 -21.67 65.70
C SER A 640 12.60 -22.73 66.66
N GLY A 641 11.56 -23.47 66.25
CA GLY A 641 10.96 -24.60 66.98
C GLY A 641 10.60 -25.80 66.10
N SER A 642 11.13 -25.84 64.88
CA SER A 642 10.79 -26.83 63.85
C SER A 642 11.11 -28.29 64.23
N GLY A 643 12.09 -28.54 65.10
CA GLY A 643 12.56 -29.89 65.44
C GLY A 643 11.61 -30.72 66.28
N ALA A 644 10.69 -30.06 66.97
CA ALA A 644 9.66 -30.71 67.80
C ALA A 644 8.24 -30.52 67.25
N SER A 645 8.07 -29.76 66.17
CA SER A 645 6.76 -29.48 65.57
C SER A 645 6.34 -30.53 64.54
N VAL A 646 5.04 -30.74 64.44
CA VAL A 646 4.40 -31.51 63.36
C VAL A 646 3.92 -30.62 62.21
N ASP A 647 3.76 -29.31 62.46
CA ASP A 647 3.22 -28.34 61.51
C ASP A 647 4.11 -27.08 61.50
N ALA A 648 4.86 -26.88 60.40
CA ALA A 648 5.67 -25.70 60.14
C ALA A 648 6.02 -25.65 58.64
N GLY A 649 5.69 -24.56 57.95
CA GLY A 649 5.95 -24.45 56.51
C GLY A 649 5.22 -23.31 55.80
N LEU A 650 5.48 -23.23 54.49
CA LEU A 650 4.85 -22.32 53.55
C LEU A 650 4.10 -23.13 52.50
N TYR A 651 2.84 -22.77 52.28
CA TYR A 651 1.94 -23.49 51.39
C TYR A 651 1.33 -22.53 50.37
N LEU A 652 1.33 -22.94 49.11
CA LEU A 652 0.65 -22.24 48.03
C LEU A 652 -0.42 -23.12 47.40
N ARG A 653 -1.51 -22.49 46.98
CA ARG A 653 -2.56 -23.09 46.15
C ARG A 653 -3.04 -22.08 45.12
N SER A 654 -3.72 -22.57 44.08
CA SER A 654 -4.25 -21.69 43.04
C SER A 654 -5.33 -20.77 43.61
N ASP A 655 -6.31 -21.32 44.32
CA ASP A 655 -7.44 -20.55 44.86
C ASP A 655 -8.10 -21.25 46.06
N ALA A 656 -9.12 -20.59 46.63
CA ALA A 656 -9.88 -21.08 47.77
C ALA A 656 -10.67 -22.39 47.53
N THR A 657 -10.91 -22.77 46.26
CA THR A 657 -11.63 -23.99 45.89
C THR A 657 -10.72 -25.23 45.91
N PHE A 658 -9.40 -25.04 45.83
CA PHE A 658 -8.43 -26.12 46.00
C PHE A 658 -8.16 -26.37 47.50
N LEU A 659 -8.60 -27.54 47.98
CA LEU A 659 -8.47 -27.94 49.39
C LEU A 659 -7.08 -28.48 49.75
N ILE A 660 -6.20 -28.68 48.76
CA ILE A 660 -4.84 -29.22 48.93
C ILE A 660 -3.84 -28.26 48.30
N SER A 661 -2.78 -27.92 49.04
CA SER A 661 -1.67 -27.11 48.54
C SER A 661 -0.95 -27.82 47.41
N SER A 662 -0.75 -27.12 46.29
CA SER A 662 -0.03 -27.68 45.13
C SER A 662 1.48 -27.56 45.29
N TYR A 663 1.92 -26.60 46.11
CA TYR A 663 3.29 -26.39 46.52
C TYR A 663 3.36 -26.26 48.04
N ALA A 664 4.21 -27.06 48.69
CA ALA A 664 4.36 -27.09 50.14
C ALA A 664 5.83 -27.25 50.51
N ASN A 665 6.46 -26.19 51.03
CA ASN A 665 7.79 -26.26 51.62
C ASN A 665 7.62 -26.41 53.13
N THR A 666 7.81 -27.64 53.64
CA THR A 666 7.64 -27.96 55.06
C THR A 666 8.98 -28.09 55.77
N ILE A 667 9.03 -27.55 56.97
CA ILE A 667 10.20 -27.60 57.87
C ILE A 667 9.89 -28.33 59.18
N ALA A 668 8.66 -28.79 59.37
CA ALA A 668 8.28 -29.66 60.48
C ALA A 668 9.23 -30.87 60.60
N GLY A 669 9.70 -31.12 61.82
CA GLY A 669 10.63 -32.20 62.15
C GLY A 669 12.08 -31.99 61.67
N LYS A 670 12.43 -30.82 61.11
CA LYS A 670 13.82 -30.45 60.80
C LYS A 670 14.46 -29.82 62.02
N THR A 671 15.78 -29.90 62.15
CA THR A 671 16.51 -29.26 63.25
C THR A 671 16.26 -27.74 63.25
N ASP A 672 16.04 -27.18 64.43
CA ASP A 672 15.75 -25.76 64.63
C ASP A 672 16.75 -24.86 63.87
N ASN A 673 16.22 -23.86 63.18
CA ASN A 673 16.96 -22.86 62.40
C ASN A 673 17.83 -23.43 61.24
N ILE A 674 17.57 -24.66 60.78
CA ILE A 674 18.16 -25.15 59.53
C ILE A 674 17.28 -24.72 58.34
N GLU A 675 17.93 -24.17 57.31
CA GLU A 675 17.25 -23.81 56.07
C GLU A 675 16.70 -25.04 55.34
N CYS A 676 15.42 -25.00 54.99
CA CYS A 676 14.81 -25.92 54.05
C CYS A 676 14.46 -25.19 52.75
N GLN A 677 14.96 -25.71 51.64
CA GLN A 677 14.73 -25.14 50.31
C GLN A 677 13.86 -26.08 49.47
N LEU A 678 12.93 -25.49 48.73
CA LEU A 678 12.15 -26.17 47.73
C LEU A 678 12.05 -25.31 46.47
N GLN A 679 12.08 -25.94 45.31
CA GLN A 679 11.78 -25.29 44.03
C GLN A 679 10.74 -26.12 43.30
N GLY A 680 9.76 -25.47 42.69
CA GLY A 680 8.66 -26.19 42.07
C GLY A 680 7.72 -25.29 41.28
N LYS A 681 6.73 -25.95 40.66
CA LYS A 681 5.65 -25.30 39.93
C LYS A 681 4.47 -25.08 40.87
N GLN A 682 3.90 -23.89 40.85
CA GLN A 682 2.62 -23.57 41.50
C GLN A 682 1.63 -23.06 40.45
N GLY A 683 0.42 -23.62 40.40
CA GLY A 683 -0.65 -23.11 39.55
C GLY A 683 -1.27 -21.84 40.11
N CYS A 684 -1.72 -20.95 39.25
CA CYS A 684 -2.41 -19.72 39.64
C CYS A 684 -3.93 -19.83 39.45
N ASP A 685 -4.67 -18.89 40.04
CA ASP A 685 -6.10 -18.71 39.78
C ASP A 685 -6.37 -18.10 38.39
N ILE A 686 -7.63 -17.69 38.16
CA ILE A 686 -8.05 -17.06 36.91
C ILE A 686 -7.46 -15.65 36.69
N ASN A 687 -7.08 -14.97 37.77
CA ASN A 687 -6.48 -13.63 37.72
C ASN A 687 -4.95 -13.70 37.57
N GLY A 688 -4.36 -14.89 37.78
CA GLY A 688 -2.92 -15.13 37.75
C GLY A 688 -2.26 -15.07 39.13
N ASP A 689 -3.07 -15.09 40.19
CA ASP A 689 -2.67 -14.94 41.58
C ASP A 689 -2.62 -16.29 42.31
N VAL A 690 -2.11 -16.29 43.54
CA VAL A 690 -2.02 -17.50 44.37
C VAL A 690 -2.48 -17.21 45.79
N ASP A 691 -3.05 -18.23 46.44
CA ASP A 691 -3.33 -18.20 47.86
C ASP A 691 -2.10 -18.70 48.63
N ILE A 692 -1.61 -17.91 49.59
CA ILE A 692 -0.49 -18.25 50.48
C ILE A 692 -0.95 -18.50 51.91
N ARG A 693 -0.38 -19.53 52.55
CA ARG A 693 -0.55 -19.85 53.97
C ARG A 693 0.81 -20.11 54.62
N LEU A 694 0.96 -19.62 55.84
CA LEU A 694 2.14 -19.87 56.68
C LEU A 694 1.71 -20.62 57.95
N GLU A 695 2.50 -21.62 58.33
CA GLU A 695 2.41 -22.31 59.62
C GLU A 695 3.75 -22.13 60.33
N ALA A 696 3.73 -21.50 61.51
CA ALA A 696 4.89 -21.25 62.35
C ALA A 696 4.77 -22.09 63.63
N THR A 697 5.89 -22.49 64.24
CA THR A 697 5.83 -23.31 65.46
C THR A 697 5.43 -22.52 66.71
N GLY A 698 5.47 -21.20 66.60
CA GLY A 698 5.00 -20.23 67.57
C GLY A 698 4.92 -18.82 66.96
N ALA A 699 4.44 -17.87 67.75
CA ALA A 699 4.35 -16.48 67.30
C ALA A 699 5.73 -15.91 66.96
N GLY A 700 5.92 -15.52 65.70
CA GLY A 700 7.14 -14.89 65.20
C GLY A 700 8.34 -15.82 65.07
N THR A 701 8.11 -17.10 64.81
CA THR A 701 9.17 -18.13 64.78
C THR A 701 9.60 -18.55 63.38
N LEU A 702 8.79 -18.26 62.35
CA LEU A 702 9.05 -18.65 60.96
C LEU A 702 9.76 -17.51 60.21
N ASP A 703 10.90 -17.82 59.60
CA ASP A 703 11.67 -16.92 58.76
C ASP A 703 11.63 -17.40 57.31
N ILE A 704 11.36 -16.48 56.38
CA ILE A 704 11.37 -16.72 54.94
C ILE A 704 12.65 -16.09 54.38
N VAL A 705 13.71 -16.89 54.33
CA VAL A 705 15.03 -16.43 53.86
C VAL A 705 15.06 -16.25 52.34
N ARG A 706 14.17 -16.92 51.61
CA ARG A 706 14.05 -16.81 50.15
C ARG A 706 12.62 -16.97 49.68
N PHE A 707 12.17 -16.09 48.81
CA PHE A 707 10.96 -16.27 48.00
C PHE A 707 11.20 -15.63 46.63
N GLU A 708 11.42 -16.46 45.62
CA GLU A 708 11.81 -16.05 44.28
C GLU A 708 10.93 -16.66 43.20
N TYR A 709 10.64 -15.87 42.17
CA TYR A 709 10.02 -16.30 40.92
C TYR A 709 11.08 -16.51 39.84
N HIS A 710 11.09 -17.69 39.24
CA HIS A 710 12.07 -18.12 38.23
C HIS A 710 11.48 -18.25 36.82
N GLY A 711 10.17 -18.09 36.69
CA GLY A 711 9.47 -18.16 35.42
C GLY A 711 7.96 -18.21 35.55
N VAL A 712 7.26 -18.02 34.44
CA VAL A 712 5.79 -18.05 34.34
C VAL A 712 5.34 -18.95 33.21
N GLN A 713 4.19 -19.59 33.40
CA GLN A 713 3.47 -20.26 32.34
C GLN A 713 2.43 -19.31 31.76
N VAL A 714 2.55 -18.97 30.48
CA VAL A 714 1.57 -18.12 29.77
C VAL A 714 0.37 -18.95 29.28
N ASN A 715 -0.78 -18.30 29.09
CA ASN A 715 -2.03 -18.95 28.68
C ASN A 715 -1.96 -19.63 27.31
#